data_AF-A0A7E6F5Y1-F1
#
_entry.id   AF-A0A7E6F5Y1-F1
#
_cell.length_a   1.000
_cell.length_b   1.000
_cell.length_c   1.000
_cell.angle_alpha   90.00
_cell.angle_beta   90.00
_cell.angle_gamma   90.00
#
_symmetry.space_group_name_H-M   'P 1'
#
loop_
_entity.id
_entity.type
_entity.pdbx_description
1 polymer ?
#
loop_
_entity_poly.entity_id
_entity_poly.type
_entity_poly.pdbx_seq_one_letter_code
_entity_poly.pdbx_strand_id
1 'polypeptide(L)'
;MQNICIRLFTLFGYFYSIFLNSSHAIRHGRNLIWAGRPLDYDRASIVGIEGDPDKWVLDKKMTVRQISAPSRMWHFRSLAYSYSTKYLYWSESGLKRIQGLVLDGYKKETDNIFTGTSAEVDGLAVDWISGNVYWTDAIYNWIMMVPLRPNQKRFKIVTKVGLDKPHGIAVLPQKGYLFWCDWGANPKIEVSDLIGNNRRTIVNYNMRRPRGLVIDAKESKIYWVDDGQDTIECIQFNGRARRIIVKDPQADFYGIALYKNILFVTEQSLSEGHLNVYSKLNGKLIISYTLSHIPYGIIMYDETTQPGNSEICDALECEHFCVHNPIMGPACHCSEGYKLNITDHRTCKVDSQFPQPYHVYSMEEGICSFPPNLADIDLENMTLSKQCFLLDNKGYLALGMHARRDTLYFSTNNTDKWINRVRMEYGASFEDLIGGVGIVRGIVLDWISSNLYWTDSLYRTINVARADGMYQQVLIDSDLENPIGIAVHPGKSKLFWTDAGKKPKVEWSYLDGSGRSLITNQDLGSPSHIHIDFMKDILYWADSALGNVKEYNFSTETITVLVPKNSGIQGSIYGISIFQDYLIWTDYTTSRNGIHVARLDSLDKVRDIMHPEFGRARDLLTFDASNQPDFETACADGSCKHLCLPKGEKSYTCRCGLGYQIGENKKICATDLATDNFLLVTDSYRKQIFQISMITGKVQALDVRDHFRPLAVDYDPVRRIIYWTDVAHKSIKKAEINGVHETLVKQLTDDSIADGLAIDYVNQLLFYSDAGIRIIGVMTLSAYPFHKTLINSGLEKVRSVIASPIEKRIYWSDWGSDPKIERCGMDGSERQVIAKFKEGAWPNGLALDVREKRLYWVDARSNKIASMTTDGKHQYILYNESDAHYFGIALSGDYLYLTDWSRNSLMRLPKKGGQLENFWDGTSKFVRLNDIHAFNSTEIISEVSPCSSESCSHFCLPSPRTIYEIKDPWICACPDHLVLSSDGHNCVVDEVSEHNSSFAGRHKHRDTTTHQISSITDESESMNNRSTQRSLFPSKQTKNGSSVTPGKISAYVIVPLILLGAGVAAFIFLKRRRAEKNPHYLLANDDKYTVDISYRILCQDSSKDMNDGVENPIESQNSTHTS
;
A
#
# COMPACT_ATOMS: atom_id res chain seq x y z
N MET A 1 -5.33 -49.82 18.35
CA MET A 1 -4.18 -48.92 18.60
C MET A 1 -4.55 -47.56 19.24
N GLN A 2 -5.82 -47.15 19.36
CA GLN A 2 -6.18 -45.80 19.86
C GLN A 2 -5.68 -45.43 21.27
N ASN A 3 -5.52 -46.39 22.20
CA ASN A 3 -5.04 -46.11 23.56
C ASN A 3 -3.53 -45.81 23.69
N ILE A 4 -2.76 -45.82 22.59
CA ILE A 4 -1.35 -45.37 22.58
C ILE A 4 -1.28 -43.89 22.20
N CYS A 5 -1.99 -43.45 21.16
CA CYS A 5 -2.01 -42.04 20.73
C CYS A 5 -2.53 -41.11 21.83
N ILE A 6 -3.58 -41.50 22.57
CA ILE A 6 -4.14 -40.67 23.66
C ILE A 6 -3.14 -40.50 24.82
N ARG A 7 -2.26 -41.48 25.08
CA ARG A 7 -1.18 -41.36 26.07
C ARG A 7 0.03 -40.56 25.59
N LEU A 8 0.23 -40.44 24.27
CA LEU A 8 1.22 -39.51 23.71
C LEU A 8 0.71 -38.07 23.75
N PHE A 9 -0.55 -37.83 23.37
CA PHE A 9 -1.14 -36.48 23.39
C PHE A 9 -1.33 -35.90 24.80
N THR A 10 -1.55 -36.72 25.82
CA THR A 10 -1.64 -36.26 27.22
C THR A 10 -0.28 -36.04 27.91
N LEU A 11 0.84 -36.36 27.24
CA LEU A 11 2.20 -36.12 27.75
C LEU A 11 2.84 -34.81 27.26
N PHE A 12 2.31 -34.20 26.18
CA PHE A 12 2.90 -33.00 25.57
C PHE A 12 2.22 -31.67 25.92
N GLY A 13 1.05 -31.69 26.58
CA GLY A 13 0.22 -30.49 26.74
C GLY A 13 0.37 -29.68 28.04
N TYR A 14 1.12 -30.15 29.05
CA TYR A 14 1.04 -29.58 30.41
C TYR A 14 2.35 -29.56 31.24
N PHE A 15 3.52 -29.63 30.60
CA PHE A 15 4.81 -29.45 31.29
C PHE A 15 5.79 -28.60 30.48
N TYR A 16 5.91 -27.31 30.84
CA TYR A 16 7.05 -26.46 30.46
C TYR A 16 7.63 -25.61 31.62
N SER A 17 7.46 -26.08 32.85
CA SER A 17 8.26 -25.66 34.01
C SER A 17 9.62 -26.36 34.00
N ILE A 18 10.63 -25.75 33.39
CA ILE A 18 11.96 -26.33 33.27
C ILE A 18 12.75 -26.11 34.57
N PHE A 19 12.91 -27.18 35.36
CA PHE A 19 13.81 -27.16 36.51
C PHE A 19 15.28 -27.20 36.07
N LEU A 20 15.99 -26.08 36.25
CA LEU A 20 17.45 -26.09 36.29
C LEU A 20 17.92 -27.03 37.40
N ASN A 21 18.61 -28.12 37.03
CA ASN A 21 18.98 -29.17 37.96
C ASN A 21 20.19 -28.74 38.79
N SER A 22 20.03 -28.66 40.11
CA SER A 22 20.79 -27.72 40.93
C SER A 22 21.80 -28.38 41.87
N SER A 23 23.08 -28.27 41.52
CA SER A 23 24.13 -27.97 42.50
C SER A 23 25.05 -26.90 41.90
N HIS A 24 25.23 -25.78 42.62
CA HIS A 24 26.16 -24.70 42.29
C HIS A 24 25.88 -23.86 41.01
N ALA A 25 24.66 -23.31 40.88
CA ALA A 25 24.41 -22.17 39.99
C ALA A 25 25.20 -20.91 40.41
N ILE A 26 25.38 -19.97 39.47
CA ILE A 26 25.99 -18.64 39.73
C ILE A 26 25.13 -17.87 40.75
N ARG A 27 25.77 -17.26 41.75
CA ARG A 27 25.11 -16.50 42.82
C ARG A 27 25.20 -14.99 42.58
N HIS A 28 24.17 -14.25 43.01
CA HIS A 28 24.27 -12.79 43.11
C HIS A 28 25.46 -12.38 44.03
N GLY A 29 26.30 -11.47 43.54
CA GLY A 29 27.58 -11.08 44.11
C GLY A 29 28.52 -10.58 43.01
N ARG A 30 29.80 -10.32 43.34
CA ARG A 30 30.82 -9.97 42.33
C ARG A 30 31.24 -11.22 41.54
N ASN A 31 31.03 -11.23 40.23
CA ASN A 31 31.34 -12.37 39.35
C ASN A 31 31.88 -11.90 37.99
N LEU A 32 32.89 -12.59 37.44
CA LEU A 32 33.20 -12.52 36.01
C LEU A 32 32.42 -13.65 35.31
N ILE A 33 31.56 -13.33 34.33
CA ILE A 33 30.62 -14.29 33.72
C ILE A 33 30.76 -14.27 32.20
N TRP A 34 30.81 -15.43 31.55
CA TRP A 34 30.78 -15.55 30.08
C TRP A 34 29.86 -16.67 29.59
N ALA A 35 29.32 -16.52 28.39
CA ALA A 35 28.63 -17.57 27.67
C ALA A 35 29.65 -18.51 27.00
N GLY A 36 29.38 -19.82 26.97
CA GLY A 36 30.28 -20.83 26.43
C GLY A 36 29.55 -21.92 25.64
N ARG A 37 30.04 -22.22 24.44
CA ARG A 37 29.62 -23.38 23.64
C ARG A 37 30.63 -24.53 23.87
N PRO A 38 30.20 -25.76 24.19
CA PRO A 38 31.12 -26.88 24.35
C PRO A 38 31.81 -27.22 23.03
N LEU A 39 33.03 -27.73 23.13
CA LEU A 39 33.78 -28.30 22.00
C LEU A 39 33.25 -29.70 21.61
N ASP A 40 32.77 -30.45 22.61
CA ASP A 40 32.15 -31.78 22.46
C ASP A 40 30.61 -31.73 22.42
N TYR A 41 29.98 -32.90 22.27
CA TYR A 41 28.52 -33.12 22.37
C TYR A 41 27.92 -32.89 23.79
N ASP A 42 28.38 -31.92 24.57
CA ASP A 42 27.69 -31.49 25.81
C ASP A 42 26.64 -30.40 25.50
N ARG A 43 26.22 -29.62 26.49
CA ARG A 43 25.27 -28.50 26.39
C ARG A 43 25.98 -27.17 26.61
N ALA A 44 25.49 -26.11 25.97
CA ALA A 44 25.97 -24.75 26.21
C ALA A 44 25.89 -24.40 27.71
N SER A 45 26.77 -23.52 28.17
CA SER A 45 26.85 -23.12 29.57
C SER A 45 27.07 -21.62 29.70
N ILE A 46 26.56 -21.02 30.77
CA ILE A 46 27.00 -19.70 31.24
C ILE A 46 27.90 -19.97 32.43
N VAL A 47 29.18 -19.63 32.33
CA VAL A 47 30.21 -19.92 33.34
C VAL A 47 30.54 -18.65 34.10
N GLY A 48 30.71 -18.74 35.41
CA GLY A 48 31.02 -17.61 36.29
C GLY A 48 32.13 -17.93 37.29
N ILE A 49 33.08 -17.01 37.45
CA ILE A 49 34.08 -17.03 38.52
C ILE A 49 33.56 -16.15 39.67
N GLU A 50 33.26 -16.77 40.82
CA GLU A 50 32.79 -16.08 42.03
C GLU A 50 33.96 -15.36 42.73
N GLY A 51 33.78 -14.09 43.07
CA GLY A 51 34.66 -13.33 43.96
C GLY A 51 35.42 -12.18 43.31
N ASP A 52 36.21 -11.48 44.13
CA ASP A 52 36.93 -10.27 43.72
C ASP A 52 38.14 -10.59 42.81
N PRO A 53 38.20 -10.07 41.57
CA PRO A 53 39.31 -10.33 40.66
C PRO A 53 40.67 -9.88 41.19
N ASP A 54 40.73 -8.83 42.02
CA ASP A 54 42.00 -8.38 42.63
C ASP A 54 42.61 -9.46 43.55
N LYS A 55 41.83 -10.45 43.99
CA LYS A 55 42.30 -11.61 44.77
C LYS A 55 42.60 -12.79 43.87
N TRP A 56 41.63 -13.28 43.10
CA TRP A 56 41.79 -14.56 42.38
C TRP A 56 42.77 -14.48 41.19
N VAL A 57 43.02 -13.30 40.62
CA VAL A 57 44.07 -13.09 39.61
C VAL A 57 45.48 -13.21 40.24
N LEU A 58 45.66 -12.77 41.49
CA LEU A 58 46.94 -12.88 42.22
C LEU A 58 47.15 -14.29 42.79
N ASP A 59 46.16 -14.80 43.53
CA ASP A 59 46.23 -16.07 44.25
C ASP A 59 46.15 -17.31 43.33
N LYS A 60 45.74 -17.11 42.06
CA LYS A 60 45.44 -18.14 41.05
C LYS A 60 44.43 -19.21 41.51
N LYS A 61 43.62 -18.91 42.52
CA LYS A 61 42.58 -19.79 43.07
C LYS A 61 41.21 -19.19 42.80
N MET A 62 40.38 -19.91 42.05
CA MET A 62 39.03 -19.50 41.67
C MET A 62 37.97 -20.41 42.28
N THR A 63 36.76 -19.87 42.45
CA THR A 63 35.54 -20.67 42.63
C THR A 63 34.71 -20.54 41.35
N VAL A 64 34.64 -21.61 40.56
CA VAL A 64 33.87 -21.63 39.30
C VAL A 64 32.45 -22.16 39.56
N ARG A 65 31.48 -21.54 38.90
CA ARG A 65 30.06 -21.91 38.85
C ARG A 65 29.62 -21.98 37.39
N GLN A 66 28.55 -22.70 37.11
CA GLN A 66 27.95 -22.67 35.77
C GLN A 66 26.43 -22.87 35.80
N ILE A 67 25.77 -22.32 34.80
CA ILE A 67 24.38 -22.59 34.44
C ILE A 67 24.42 -23.34 33.11
N SER A 68 24.33 -24.67 33.15
CA SER A 68 24.21 -25.49 31.94
C SER A 68 22.82 -25.34 31.33
N ALA A 69 22.77 -25.24 29.99
CA ALA A 69 21.51 -25.16 29.27
C ALA A 69 20.64 -26.42 29.47
N PRO A 70 19.31 -26.31 29.38
CA PRO A 70 18.43 -27.48 29.49
C PRO A 70 18.69 -28.52 28.39
N SER A 71 18.83 -28.06 27.14
CA SER A 71 18.96 -28.89 25.93
C SER A 71 20.28 -28.63 25.20
N ARG A 72 20.71 -29.60 24.38
CA ARG A 72 21.86 -29.46 23.45
C ARG A 72 21.58 -28.47 22.30
N MET A 73 20.31 -28.21 21.99
CA MET A 73 19.89 -27.28 20.93
C MET A 73 19.92 -25.80 21.36
N TRP A 74 20.26 -25.51 22.63
CA TRP A 74 20.36 -24.14 23.14
C TRP A 74 21.80 -23.65 23.05
N HIS A 75 21.97 -22.42 22.60
CA HIS A 75 23.26 -21.78 22.36
C HIS A 75 23.21 -20.33 22.86
N PHE A 76 23.91 -20.06 23.98
CA PHE A 76 24.06 -18.73 24.54
C PHE A 76 25.12 -17.94 23.77
N ARG A 77 24.84 -16.70 23.34
CA ARG A 77 25.82 -15.84 22.63
C ARG A 77 26.19 -14.60 23.45
N SER A 78 25.29 -13.63 23.58
CA SER A 78 25.53 -12.39 24.32
C SER A 78 24.94 -12.44 25.74
N LEU A 79 25.52 -11.65 26.64
CA LEU A 79 25.12 -11.55 28.05
C LEU A 79 24.94 -10.08 28.46
N ALA A 80 23.99 -9.83 29.35
CA ALA A 80 23.85 -8.56 30.06
C ALA A 80 23.27 -8.80 31.46
N TYR A 81 23.23 -7.78 32.32
CA TYR A 81 22.73 -7.96 33.68
C TYR A 81 22.13 -6.68 34.28
N SER A 82 21.36 -6.84 35.34
CA SER A 82 20.93 -5.77 36.25
C SER A 82 21.28 -6.19 37.66
N TYR A 83 22.22 -5.48 38.29
CA TYR A 83 22.73 -5.82 39.62
C TYR A 83 21.65 -5.63 40.70
N SER A 84 20.95 -4.49 40.67
CA SER A 84 19.92 -4.10 41.64
C SER A 84 18.73 -5.06 41.65
N THR A 85 18.23 -5.46 40.47
CA THR A 85 17.13 -6.43 40.34
C THR A 85 17.61 -7.89 40.36
N LYS A 86 18.93 -8.12 40.48
CA LYS A 86 19.60 -9.44 40.52
C LYS A 86 19.43 -10.29 39.27
N TYR A 87 19.04 -9.70 38.14
CA TYR A 87 18.85 -10.43 36.88
C TYR A 87 20.15 -10.60 36.10
N LEU A 88 20.28 -11.77 35.48
CA LEU A 88 21.19 -12.08 34.39
C LEU A 88 20.37 -12.34 33.13
N TYR A 89 20.74 -11.74 32.01
CA TYR A 89 20.06 -11.85 30.71
C TYR A 89 21.01 -12.39 29.64
N TRP A 90 20.45 -13.09 28.65
CA TRP A 90 21.22 -13.62 27.52
C TRP A 90 20.38 -13.68 26.23
N SER A 91 21.08 -13.70 25.08
CA SER A 91 20.50 -14.16 23.82
C SER A 91 20.65 -15.68 23.69
N GLU A 92 19.61 -16.34 23.16
CA GLU A 92 19.58 -17.77 22.89
C GLU A 92 19.27 -17.98 21.40
N SER A 93 20.26 -18.44 20.64
CA SER A 93 20.18 -18.44 19.17
C SER A 93 19.46 -19.65 18.57
N GLY A 94 19.22 -20.72 19.34
CA GLY A 94 18.44 -21.88 18.90
C GLY A 94 16.94 -21.60 18.89
N LEU A 95 16.41 -21.00 19.96
CA LEU A 95 15.00 -20.59 20.11
C LEU A 95 14.77 -19.09 19.83
N LYS A 96 15.77 -18.39 19.28
CA LYS A 96 15.65 -17.06 18.64
C LYS A 96 14.96 -16.01 19.53
N ARG A 97 15.49 -15.88 20.76
CA ARG A 97 14.88 -15.11 21.84
C ARG A 97 15.88 -14.54 22.84
N ILE A 98 15.43 -13.54 23.60
CA ILE A 98 16.15 -12.99 24.75
C ILE A 98 15.46 -13.48 26.02
N GLN A 99 16.24 -13.98 26.97
CA GLN A 99 15.74 -14.51 28.24
C GLN A 99 16.44 -13.88 29.44
N GLY A 100 15.86 -14.04 30.63
CA GLY A 100 16.46 -13.64 31.91
C GLY A 100 16.23 -14.65 33.04
N LEU A 101 17.08 -14.59 34.07
CA LEU A 101 16.98 -15.36 35.31
C LEU A 101 17.41 -14.52 36.50
N VAL A 102 16.73 -14.67 37.64
CA VAL A 102 17.10 -14.02 38.91
C VAL A 102 18.15 -14.85 39.65
N LEU A 103 19.27 -14.23 40.03
CA LEU A 103 20.36 -14.89 40.74
C LEU A 103 20.15 -14.97 42.27
N ASP A 104 18.89 -15.05 42.73
CA ASP A 104 18.52 -15.09 44.16
C ASP A 104 18.57 -16.51 44.77
N GLY A 105 18.61 -17.55 43.93
CA GLY A 105 18.64 -18.95 44.34
C GLY A 105 17.27 -19.58 44.64
N TYR A 106 16.19 -18.80 44.57
CA TYR A 106 14.80 -19.26 44.75
C TYR A 106 14.10 -19.50 43.42
N LYS A 107 14.23 -18.57 42.46
CA LYS A 107 13.61 -18.74 41.13
C LYS A 107 14.44 -19.68 40.26
N LYS A 108 13.83 -20.77 39.77
CA LYS A 108 14.46 -21.76 38.89
C LYS A 108 14.06 -21.65 37.42
N GLU A 109 13.02 -20.87 37.12
CA GLU A 109 12.47 -20.69 35.78
C GLU A 109 12.98 -19.40 35.13
N THR A 110 13.15 -19.44 33.81
CA THR A 110 13.68 -18.33 33.00
C THR A 110 12.55 -17.51 32.40
N ASP A 111 12.59 -16.20 32.55
CA ASP A 111 11.63 -15.29 31.90
C ASP A 111 11.97 -15.11 30.42
N ASN A 112 10.98 -15.16 29.54
CA ASN A 112 11.13 -14.80 28.13
C ASN A 112 10.89 -13.29 27.98
N ILE A 113 11.94 -12.54 27.64
CA ILE A 113 11.89 -11.07 27.55
C ILE A 113 11.43 -10.62 26.16
N PHE A 114 11.95 -11.26 25.11
CA PHE A 114 11.58 -10.99 23.71
C PHE A 114 11.74 -12.26 22.86
N THR A 115 10.93 -12.40 21.81
CA THR A 115 10.87 -13.58 20.91
C THR A 115 10.81 -13.12 19.45
N GLY A 116 11.57 -13.76 18.57
CA GLY A 116 11.71 -13.33 17.18
C GLY A 116 12.90 -12.40 16.96
N THR A 117 14.03 -12.67 17.64
CA THR A 117 15.34 -12.19 17.18
C THR A 117 15.86 -13.11 16.08
N SER A 118 16.98 -12.79 15.45
CA SER A 118 17.73 -13.78 14.69
C SER A 118 18.56 -14.71 15.59
N ALA A 119 19.40 -15.54 14.96
CA ALA A 119 20.41 -16.37 15.61
C ALA A 119 21.75 -15.65 15.91
N GLU A 120 21.89 -14.37 15.53
CA GLU A 120 23.13 -13.58 15.59
C GLU A 120 22.92 -12.29 16.40
N VAL A 121 22.42 -12.45 17.63
CA VAL A 121 22.33 -11.39 18.66
C VAL A 121 23.60 -11.41 19.51
N ASP A 122 24.65 -10.79 18.98
CA ASP A 122 26.01 -10.83 19.55
C ASP A 122 26.31 -9.70 20.56
N GLY A 123 25.46 -8.67 20.64
CA GLY A 123 25.50 -7.64 21.66
C GLY A 123 24.20 -7.55 22.45
N LEU A 124 24.31 -7.45 23.77
CA LEU A 124 23.21 -7.23 24.70
C LEU A 124 23.66 -6.24 25.78
N ALA A 125 22.83 -5.24 26.08
CA ALA A 125 23.09 -4.25 27.12
C ALA A 125 21.82 -3.91 27.90
N VAL A 126 21.95 -3.57 29.17
CA VAL A 126 20.83 -3.23 30.06
C VAL A 126 21.00 -1.79 30.53
N ASP A 127 19.98 -0.97 30.33
CA ASP A 127 19.82 0.29 31.06
C ASP A 127 19.19 -0.01 32.42
N TRP A 128 20.04 -0.03 33.45
CA TRP A 128 19.69 -0.29 34.85
C TRP A 128 19.04 0.91 35.56
N ILE A 129 18.95 2.09 34.91
CA ILE A 129 18.34 3.30 35.45
C ILE A 129 16.91 3.45 34.93
N SER A 130 16.70 3.37 33.61
CA SER A 130 15.38 3.49 32.99
C SER A 130 14.62 2.17 32.89
N GLY A 131 15.33 1.03 33.04
CA GLY A 131 14.74 -0.31 33.05
C GLY A 131 14.48 -0.88 31.65
N ASN A 132 15.45 -0.78 30.73
CA ASN A 132 15.34 -1.27 29.35
C ASN A 132 16.46 -2.27 29.00
N VAL A 133 16.20 -3.19 28.06
CA VAL A 133 17.23 -4.00 27.39
C VAL A 133 17.41 -3.50 25.97
N TYR A 134 18.66 -3.43 25.52
CA TYR A 134 19.11 -3.09 24.17
C TYR A 134 19.87 -4.27 23.57
N TRP A 135 19.68 -4.55 22.27
CA TRP A 135 20.47 -5.56 21.57
C TRP A 135 20.75 -5.17 20.12
N THR A 136 21.85 -5.71 19.60
CA THR A 136 22.19 -5.73 18.17
C THR A 136 21.69 -7.02 17.54
N ASP A 137 21.30 -6.97 16.27
CA ASP A 137 20.96 -8.17 15.50
C ASP A 137 21.70 -8.13 14.15
N ALA A 138 22.64 -9.06 13.96
CA ALA A 138 23.53 -9.05 12.80
C ALA A 138 22.89 -9.65 11.53
N ILE A 139 21.71 -10.26 11.59
CA ILE A 139 20.98 -10.75 10.41
C ILE A 139 19.90 -9.74 9.99
N TYR A 140 19.22 -9.11 10.94
CA TYR A 140 18.23 -8.07 10.64
C TYR A 140 18.83 -6.65 10.50
N ASN A 141 20.12 -6.47 10.77
CA ASN A 141 20.85 -5.20 10.69
C ASN A 141 20.15 -4.04 11.43
N TRP A 142 19.73 -4.30 12.67
CA TRP A 142 19.10 -3.29 13.53
C TRP A 142 19.63 -3.32 14.96
N ILE A 143 19.30 -2.25 15.68
CA ILE A 143 19.36 -2.18 17.13
C ILE A 143 17.94 -1.98 17.64
N MET A 144 17.52 -2.78 18.61
CA MET A 144 16.19 -2.76 19.20
C MET A 144 16.25 -2.60 20.71
N MET A 145 15.13 -2.20 21.31
CA MET A 145 14.97 -2.15 22.77
C MET A 145 13.59 -2.62 23.24
N VAL A 146 13.53 -3.13 24.46
CA VAL A 146 12.32 -3.58 25.18
C VAL A 146 12.35 -3.13 26.64
N PRO A 147 11.20 -2.84 27.28
CA PRO A 147 11.17 -2.50 28.70
C PRO A 147 11.27 -3.77 29.54
N LEU A 148 11.94 -3.71 30.70
CA LEU A 148 12.01 -4.80 31.69
C LEU A 148 10.79 -4.88 32.60
N ARG A 149 9.75 -4.08 32.33
CA ARG A 149 8.51 -4.01 33.10
C ARG A 149 7.60 -5.19 32.73
N PRO A 150 7.01 -5.92 33.70
CA PRO A 150 6.15 -7.08 33.42
C PRO A 150 4.95 -6.78 32.51
N ASN A 151 4.46 -7.83 31.83
CA ASN A 151 3.23 -7.86 31.02
C ASN A 151 3.18 -6.96 29.77
N GLN A 152 4.28 -6.34 29.34
CA GLN A 152 4.32 -5.55 28.11
C GLN A 152 5.10 -6.25 26.96
N LYS A 153 4.40 -6.85 26.00
CA LYS A 153 4.96 -7.19 24.67
C LYS A 153 5.16 -5.91 23.83
N ARG A 154 6.01 -5.00 24.30
CA ARG A 154 6.33 -3.71 23.66
C ARG A 154 7.80 -3.70 23.25
N PHE A 155 8.08 -3.28 22.02
CA PHE A 155 9.44 -3.08 21.52
C PHE A 155 9.57 -1.72 20.83
N LYS A 156 10.82 -1.27 20.66
CA LYS A 156 11.18 -0.11 19.86
C LYS A 156 12.36 -0.42 18.95
N ILE A 157 12.33 0.05 17.71
CA ILE A 157 13.51 0.05 16.84
C ILE A 157 14.31 1.32 17.16
N VAL A 158 15.56 1.15 17.60
CA VAL A 158 16.47 2.25 17.96
C VAL A 158 17.16 2.77 16.71
N THR A 159 17.65 1.88 15.85
CA THR A 159 18.16 2.23 14.51
C THR A 159 18.17 1.01 13.60
N LYS A 160 17.87 1.23 12.32
CA LYS A 160 17.89 0.23 11.23
C LYS A 160 18.63 0.72 9.96
N VAL A 161 19.07 1.97 9.96
CA VAL A 161 19.60 2.65 8.76
C VAL A 161 21.11 2.59 8.77
N GLY A 162 21.73 2.15 7.67
CA GLY A 162 23.19 2.10 7.55
C GLY A 162 23.83 1.31 8.69
N LEU A 163 23.33 0.11 8.96
CA LEU A 163 23.96 -0.90 9.79
C LEU A 163 24.25 -2.13 8.93
N ASP A 164 25.37 -2.78 9.19
CA ASP A 164 25.81 -3.99 8.48
C ASP A 164 26.64 -4.85 9.44
N LYS A 165 26.09 -5.97 9.87
CA LYS A 165 26.63 -6.82 10.95
C LYS A 165 26.95 -6.02 12.25
N PRO A 166 25.97 -5.34 12.87
CA PRO A 166 26.16 -4.75 14.21
C PRO A 166 26.46 -5.84 15.26
N HIS A 167 27.44 -5.62 16.14
CA HIS A 167 27.95 -6.62 17.09
C HIS A 167 27.95 -6.10 18.54
N GLY A 168 29.08 -5.64 19.10
CA GLY A 168 29.16 -5.21 20.50
C GLY A 168 28.34 -3.95 20.78
N ILE A 169 27.73 -3.87 21.97
CA ILE A 169 26.85 -2.77 22.40
C ILE A 169 27.02 -2.48 23.89
N ALA A 170 27.00 -1.19 24.28
CA ALA A 170 27.10 -0.75 25.66
C ALA A 170 26.30 0.54 25.90
N VAL A 171 25.67 0.67 27.07
CA VAL A 171 24.93 1.87 27.49
C VAL A 171 25.68 2.65 28.57
N LEU A 172 25.51 3.97 28.56
CA LEU A 172 25.86 4.86 29.68
C LEU A 172 24.60 5.64 30.11
N PRO A 173 23.68 5.03 30.88
CA PRO A 173 22.37 5.62 31.16
C PRO A 173 22.43 6.97 31.88
N GLN A 174 23.39 7.12 32.81
CA GLN A 174 23.66 8.37 33.53
C GLN A 174 23.95 9.60 32.65
N LYS A 175 24.29 9.39 31.37
CA LYS A 175 24.51 10.46 30.38
C LYS A 175 23.64 10.29 29.13
N GLY A 176 22.72 9.33 29.13
CA GLY A 176 21.79 9.07 28.03
C GLY A 176 22.43 8.56 26.73
N TYR A 177 23.63 7.97 26.78
CA TYR A 177 24.34 7.52 25.57
C TYR A 177 24.25 6.00 25.34
N LEU A 178 24.17 5.62 24.06
CA LEU A 178 24.28 4.25 23.56
C LEU A 178 25.48 4.16 22.62
N PHE A 179 26.33 3.15 22.80
CA PHE A 179 27.52 2.88 21.99
C PHE A 179 27.43 1.49 21.36
N TRP A 180 27.89 1.33 20.11
CA TRP A 180 28.00 0.02 19.47
C TRP A 180 29.13 -0.02 18.45
N CYS A 181 29.48 -1.22 18.01
CA CYS A 181 30.31 -1.48 16.83
C CYS A 181 29.57 -2.29 15.78
N ASP A 182 30.08 -2.19 14.55
CA ASP A 182 29.49 -2.67 13.30
C ASP A 182 30.67 -3.07 12.40
N TRP A 183 30.64 -4.27 11.83
CA TRP A 183 31.81 -4.90 11.19
C TRP A 183 31.61 -5.36 9.75
N GLY A 184 30.49 -5.01 9.11
CA GLY A 184 30.22 -5.34 7.72
C GLY A 184 31.09 -4.57 6.73
N ALA A 185 30.54 -4.20 5.56
CA ALA A 185 31.30 -3.56 4.48
C ALA A 185 31.97 -2.23 4.86
N ASN A 186 31.54 -1.56 5.94
CA ASN A 186 32.10 -0.30 6.41
C ASN A 186 32.35 -0.30 7.94
N PRO A 187 33.38 -1.02 8.45
CA PRO A 187 33.58 -1.26 9.88
C PRO A 187 33.73 0.02 10.70
N LYS A 188 32.94 0.16 11.77
CA LYS A 188 32.79 1.40 12.52
C LYS A 188 32.41 1.19 13.99
N ILE A 189 32.66 2.22 14.79
CA ILE A 189 32.20 2.36 16.18
C ILE A 189 31.44 3.67 16.28
N GLU A 190 30.25 3.64 16.87
CA GLU A 190 29.31 4.76 16.86
C GLU A 190 28.73 5.06 18.24
N VAL A 191 28.13 6.24 18.37
CA VAL A 191 27.35 6.65 19.55
C VAL A 191 26.10 7.43 19.13
N SER A 192 24.99 7.13 19.78
CA SER A 192 23.74 7.90 19.74
C SER A 192 23.29 8.23 21.16
N ASP A 193 22.15 8.92 21.30
CA ASP A 193 21.37 8.81 22.54
C ASP A 193 20.67 7.44 22.66
N LEU A 194 20.07 7.17 23.82
CA LEU A 194 19.37 5.93 24.15
C LEU A 194 18.15 5.60 23.25
N ILE A 195 17.78 6.44 22.29
CA ILE A 195 16.71 6.17 21.30
C ILE A 195 17.19 6.34 19.84
N GLY A 196 18.51 6.34 19.61
CA GLY A 196 19.12 6.30 18.27
C GLY A 196 19.32 7.66 17.60
N ASN A 197 18.81 8.73 18.20
CA ASN A 197 18.99 10.09 17.69
C ASN A 197 20.39 10.62 18.03
N ASN A 198 20.77 11.74 17.40
CA ASN A 198 22.08 12.38 17.59
C ASN A 198 23.28 11.45 17.30
N ARG A 199 23.07 10.43 16.46
CA ARG A 199 24.06 9.43 16.03
C ARG A 199 25.26 10.09 15.37
N ARG A 200 26.46 9.69 15.80
CA ARG A 200 27.74 10.05 15.18
C ARG A 200 28.71 8.88 15.23
N THR A 201 29.54 8.77 14.21
CA THR A 201 30.62 7.79 14.16
C THR A 201 31.84 8.30 14.95
N ILE A 202 32.40 7.43 15.79
CA ILE A 202 33.60 7.70 16.62
C ILE A 202 34.86 7.22 15.90
N VAL A 203 34.79 6.06 15.25
CA VAL A 203 35.89 5.45 14.49
C VAL A 203 35.31 4.76 13.25
N ASN A 204 35.97 4.91 12.10
CA ASN A 204 35.62 4.30 10.81
C ASN A 204 36.85 4.03 9.92
N TYR A 205 38.04 3.95 10.52
CA TYR A 205 39.33 3.81 9.83
C TYR A 205 40.21 2.84 10.61
N ASN A 206 41.10 2.11 9.92
CA ASN A 206 41.98 1.10 10.53
C ASN A 206 41.23 0.14 11.48
N MET A 207 40.12 -0.41 11.02
CA MET A 207 39.31 -1.44 11.68
C MET A 207 38.85 -2.45 10.63
N ARG A 208 38.50 -3.67 11.05
CA ARG A 208 38.09 -4.75 10.15
C ARG A 208 37.02 -5.66 10.74
N ARG A 209 37.18 -6.13 11.97
CA ARG A 209 36.17 -6.91 12.70
C ARG A 209 36.06 -6.48 14.18
N PRO A 210 35.60 -5.25 14.47
CA PRO A 210 35.33 -4.83 15.85
C PRO A 210 34.16 -5.64 16.43
N ARG A 211 34.41 -6.39 17.51
CA ARG A 211 33.46 -7.36 18.10
C ARG A 211 32.99 -6.96 19.50
N GLY A 212 33.75 -7.25 20.54
CA GLY A 212 33.42 -6.91 21.93
C GLY A 212 33.68 -5.44 22.23
N LEU A 213 32.79 -4.79 22.97
CA LEU A 213 32.88 -3.38 23.35
C LEU A 213 32.44 -3.16 24.80
N VAL A 214 33.24 -2.44 25.59
CA VAL A 214 32.94 -2.08 26.99
C VAL A 214 33.34 -0.63 27.27
N ILE A 215 32.66 0.03 28.21
CA ILE A 215 32.92 1.43 28.56
C ILE A 215 33.58 1.59 29.93
N ASP A 216 34.47 2.58 30.04
CA ASP A 216 34.90 3.16 31.31
C ASP A 216 34.19 4.52 31.50
N ALA A 217 33.17 4.54 32.34
CA ALA A 217 32.43 5.75 32.66
C ALA A 217 33.25 6.79 33.45
N LYS A 218 34.30 6.36 34.18
CA LYS A 218 35.14 7.22 35.04
C LYS A 218 36.23 7.91 34.21
N GLU A 219 36.91 7.18 33.34
CA GLU A 219 37.89 7.74 32.39
C GLU A 219 37.23 8.33 31.12
N SER A 220 35.92 8.13 30.93
CA SER A 220 35.15 8.51 29.73
C SER A 220 35.73 7.96 28.43
N LYS A 221 36.05 6.65 28.45
CA LYS A 221 36.66 5.89 27.36
C LYS A 221 35.83 4.68 26.96
N ILE A 222 35.95 4.29 25.70
CA ILE A 222 35.50 2.99 25.17
C ILE A 222 36.74 2.10 25.04
N TYR A 223 36.57 0.82 25.35
CA TYR A 223 37.54 -0.25 25.08
C TYR A 223 36.87 -1.27 24.17
N TRP A 224 37.56 -1.73 23.13
CA TRP A 224 37.02 -2.75 22.22
C TRP A 224 38.11 -3.71 21.77
N VAL A 225 37.67 -4.81 21.16
CA VAL A 225 38.54 -5.75 20.44
C VAL A 225 38.17 -5.76 18.97
N ASP A 226 39.20 -5.78 18.11
CA ASP A 226 39.07 -5.99 16.66
C ASP A 226 39.93 -7.19 16.29
N ASP A 227 39.31 -8.34 16.06
CA ASP A 227 40.03 -9.57 15.70
C ASP A 227 40.65 -9.45 14.30
N GLY A 228 39.98 -8.75 13.38
CA GLY A 228 40.45 -8.56 12.03
C GLY A 228 41.69 -7.65 11.92
N GLN A 229 42.03 -6.97 13.01
CA GLN A 229 43.26 -6.22 13.23
C GLN A 229 44.14 -6.82 14.34
N ASP A 230 43.78 -7.96 14.92
CA ASP A 230 44.47 -8.63 16.03
C ASP A 230 44.79 -7.66 17.21
N THR A 231 43.84 -6.79 17.58
CA THR A 231 44.07 -5.69 18.55
C THR A 231 43.02 -5.53 19.65
N ILE A 232 43.50 -5.11 20.83
CA ILE A 232 42.70 -4.50 21.90
C ILE A 232 43.00 -2.99 21.93
N GLU A 233 41.97 -2.16 21.84
CA GLU A 233 42.09 -0.70 21.70
C GLU A 233 41.24 0.08 22.71
N CYS A 234 41.54 1.38 22.83
CA CYS A 234 40.66 2.33 23.51
C CYS A 234 40.64 3.72 22.84
N ILE A 235 39.57 4.48 23.11
CA ILE A 235 39.38 5.86 22.64
C ILE A 235 38.49 6.64 23.62
N GLN A 236 38.58 7.97 23.66
CA GLN A 236 37.65 8.81 24.42
C GLN A 236 36.27 8.90 23.73
N PHE A 237 35.19 9.16 24.50
CA PHE A 237 33.80 9.34 23.99
C PHE A 237 33.62 10.49 22.96
N ASN A 238 34.65 11.30 22.74
CA ASN A 238 34.72 12.42 21.78
C ASN A 238 35.49 12.06 20.48
N GLY A 239 35.90 10.79 20.29
CA GLY A 239 36.69 10.35 19.13
C GLY A 239 38.18 10.71 19.17
N ARG A 240 38.70 11.18 20.31
CA ARG A 240 40.12 11.59 20.47
C ARG A 240 40.93 10.59 21.29
N ALA A 241 42.25 10.71 21.18
CA ALA A 241 43.23 9.90 21.91
C ALA A 241 43.03 8.37 21.75
N ARG A 242 42.79 7.91 20.52
CA ARG A 242 42.80 6.47 20.18
C ARG A 242 44.17 5.89 20.50
N ARG A 243 44.21 4.75 21.20
CA ARG A 243 45.43 4.03 21.54
C ARG A 243 45.19 2.52 21.49
N ILE A 244 46.03 1.83 20.72
CA ILE A 244 46.22 0.38 20.82
C ILE A 244 46.86 0.06 22.17
N ILE A 245 46.28 -0.90 22.88
CA ILE A 245 46.74 -1.38 24.19
C ILE A 245 47.51 -2.68 24.02
N VAL A 246 46.97 -3.59 23.20
CA VAL A 246 47.58 -4.88 22.85
C VAL A 246 47.44 -5.06 21.34
N LYS A 247 48.47 -5.59 20.69
CA LYS A 247 48.39 -6.20 19.36
C LYS A 247 49.05 -7.56 19.44
N ASP A 248 48.32 -8.60 19.06
CA ASP A 248 48.78 -10.00 19.13
C ASP A 248 48.28 -10.76 17.89
N PRO A 249 49.12 -10.91 16.83
CA PRO A 249 48.74 -11.56 15.57
C PRO A 249 48.39 -13.05 15.63
N GLN A 250 48.22 -13.63 16.84
CA GLN A 250 47.76 -15.00 17.05
C GLN A 250 46.43 -15.10 17.81
N ALA A 251 45.80 -13.96 18.19
CA ALA A 251 44.60 -13.93 19.03
C ALA A 251 43.32 -13.54 18.25
N ASP A 252 42.37 -14.47 18.09
CA ASP A 252 41.01 -14.20 17.59
C ASP A 252 40.14 -13.65 18.74
N PHE A 253 40.30 -12.35 19.03
CA PHE A 253 39.62 -11.67 20.13
C PHE A 253 38.11 -11.49 19.87
N TYR A 254 37.28 -12.06 20.74
CA TYR A 254 35.81 -12.01 20.63
C TYR A 254 35.15 -10.99 21.56
N GLY A 255 35.28 -11.18 22.87
CA GLY A 255 34.55 -10.42 23.90
C GLY A 255 35.49 -9.71 24.87
N ILE A 256 35.00 -8.65 25.53
CA ILE A 256 35.80 -7.85 26.48
C ILE A 256 34.96 -7.37 27.67
N ALA A 257 35.52 -7.50 28.88
CA ALA A 257 34.97 -6.97 30.11
C ALA A 257 36.04 -6.20 30.90
N LEU A 258 35.62 -5.18 31.66
CA LEU A 258 36.50 -4.26 32.38
C LEU A 258 36.26 -4.34 33.90
N TYR A 259 37.35 -4.41 34.68
CA TYR A 259 37.33 -4.20 36.13
C TYR A 259 38.54 -3.37 36.57
N LYS A 260 38.30 -2.13 37.01
CA LYS A 260 39.34 -1.19 37.49
C LYS A 260 40.46 -0.96 36.45
N ASN A 261 41.57 -1.70 36.58
CA ASN A 261 42.77 -1.65 35.72
C ASN A 261 43.04 -2.98 34.99
N ILE A 262 42.08 -3.91 35.02
CA ILE A 262 42.15 -5.24 34.42
C ILE A 262 41.14 -5.32 33.27
N LEU A 263 41.59 -5.83 32.13
CA LEU A 263 40.75 -6.20 30.98
C LEU A 263 40.69 -7.73 30.92
N PHE A 264 39.48 -8.28 30.89
CA PHE A 264 39.23 -9.70 30.61
C PHE A 264 38.80 -9.82 29.17
N VAL A 265 39.47 -10.66 28.39
CA VAL A 265 39.20 -10.84 26.96
C VAL A 265 39.00 -12.32 26.69
N THR A 266 37.98 -12.63 25.89
CA THR A 266 37.68 -13.99 25.43
C THR A 266 38.15 -14.17 24.00
N GLU A 267 38.79 -15.29 23.72
CA GLU A 267 39.33 -15.64 22.40
C GLU A 267 38.75 -16.96 21.88
N GLN A 268 38.51 -17.01 20.56
CA GLN A 268 37.86 -18.13 19.88
C GLN A 268 38.80 -18.79 18.86
N SER A 269 39.63 -19.74 19.31
CA SER A 269 40.36 -20.61 18.37
C SER A 269 39.45 -21.75 17.85
N LEU A 270 39.80 -22.33 16.71
CA LEU A 270 39.04 -23.40 16.05
C LEU A 270 38.92 -24.68 16.89
N SER A 271 39.81 -24.87 17.88
CA SER A 271 39.86 -26.07 18.74
C SER A 271 39.92 -25.77 20.25
N GLU A 272 40.18 -24.53 20.66
CA GLU A 272 40.32 -24.13 22.06
C GLU A 272 39.68 -22.74 22.30
N GLY A 273 39.14 -22.53 23.50
CA GLY A 273 38.75 -21.21 23.96
C GLY A 273 39.76 -20.68 24.97
N HIS A 274 40.05 -19.38 24.98
CA HIS A 274 40.91 -18.78 26.01
C HIS A 274 40.23 -17.61 26.73
N LEU A 275 40.52 -17.47 28.02
CA LEU A 275 40.25 -16.27 28.82
C LEU A 275 41.58 -15.63 29.19
N ASN A 276 41.89 -14.51 28.54
CA ASN A 276 43.14 -13.77 28.72
C ASN A 276 42.90 -12.50 29.54
N VAL A 277 43.85 -12.19 30.42
CA VAL A 277 43.73 -11.15 31.44
C VAL A 277 44.84 -10.13 31.25
N TYR A 278 44.53 -8.96 30.73
CA TYR A 278 45.50 -7.92 30.38
C TYR A 278 45.44 -6.73 31.34
N SER A 279 46.60 -6.09 31.57
CA SER A 279 46.66 -4.82 32.28
C SER A 279 46.27 -3.65 31.37
N LYS A 280 45.21 -2.94 31.73
CA LYS A 280 44.68 -1.73 31.05
C LYS A 280 45.74 -0.63 30.84
N LEU A 281 46.74 -0.56 31.72
CA LEU A 281 47.72 0.52 31.76
C LEU A 281 48.80 0.38 30.67
N ASN A 282 49.31 -0.85 30.49
CA ASN A 282 50.50 -1.14 29.67
C ASN A 282 50.34 -2.33 28.70
N GLY A 283 49.15 -2.95 28.62
CA GLY A 283 48.88 -4.06 27.72
C GLY A 283 49.53 -5.40 28.10
N LYS A 284 50.22 -5.47 29.24
CA LYS A 284 50.88 -6.71 29.65
C LYS A 284 49.85 -7.78 29.99
N LEU A 285 49.96 -8.96 29.36
CA LEU A 285 49.26 -10.18 29.77
C LEU A 285 49.68 -10.56 31.20
N ILE A 286 48.70 -10.68 32.08
CA ILE A 286 48.86 -11.03 33.50
C ILE A 286 48.75 -12.54 33.66
N ILE A 287 47.71 -13.14 33.07
CA ILE A 287 47.44 -14.57 33.08
C ILE A 287 46.52 -14.97 31.92
N SER A 288 46.59 -16.23 31.51
CA SER A 288 45.81 -16.86 30.45
C SER A 288 45.23 -18.17 30.98
N TYR A 289 44.03 -18.53 30.54
CA TYR A 289 43.36 -19.78 30.88
C TYR A 289 42.75 -20.42 29.63
N THR A 290 43.17 -21.64 29.27
CA THR A 290 42.43 -22.48 28.33
C THR A 290 41.11 -22.92 28.96
N LEU A 291 40.04 -22.86 28.17
CA LEU A 291 38.66 -23.16 28.52
C LEU A 291 38.20 -24.43 27.81
N SER A 292 37.37 -25.25 28.46
CA SER A 292 36.72 -26.42 27.85
C SER A 292 35.56 -26.09 26.91
N HIS A 293 35.32 -24.80 26.66
CA HIS A 293 34.22 -24.26 25.88
C HIS A 293 34.74 -23.07 25.06
N ILE A 294 34.25 -22.90 23.84
CA ILE A 294 34.44 -21.68 23.03
C ILE A 294 33.66 -20.54 23.71
N PRO A 295 34.33 -19.48 24.19
CA PRO A 295 33.68 -18.38 24.91
C PRO A 295 33.06 -17.37 23.94
N TYR A 296 31.89 -16.86 24.27
CA TYR A 296 31.20 -15.79 23.54
C TYR A 296 31.21 -14.51 24.38
N GLY A 297 30.06 -13.86 24.58
CA GLY A 297 29.93 -12.63 25.36
C GLY A 297 30.38 -12.81 26.81
N ILE A 298 31.19 -11.87 27.29
CA ILE A 298 31.74 -11.81 28.65
C ILE A 298 31.35 -10.50 29.32
N ILE A 299 30.97 -10.57 30.60
CA ILE A 299 30.54 -9.43 31.41
C ILE A 299 31.18 -9.49 32.80
N MET A 300 31.53 -8.32 33.33
CA MET A 300 31.86 -8.15 34.73
C MET A 300 30.57 -7.81 35.49
N TYR A 301 30.00 -8.78 36.19
CA TYR A 301 28.82 -8.59 37.04
C TYR A 301 29.29 -7.99 38.38
N ASP A 302 29.09 -6.68 38.55
CA ASP A 302 29.48 -5.93 39.75
C ASP A 302 28.57 -4.72 39.97
N GLU A 303 28.48 -4.29 41.23
CA GLU A 303 27.70 -3.12 41.64
C GLU A 303 28.35 -1.81 41.17
N THR A 304 29.68 -1.71 41.21
CA THR A 304 30.40 -0.45 40.96
C THR A 304 30.45 -0.05 39.48
N THR A 305 30.05 -0.98 38.60
CA THR A 305 29.83 -0.79 37.16
C THR A 305 28.40 -0.40 36.80
N GLN A 306 27.43 -0.51 37.72
CA GLN A 306 26.04 -0.05 37.53
C GLN A 306 25.58 0.98 38.57
N PRO A 307 26.27 2.13 38.72
CA PRO A 307 25.88 3.18 39.66
C PRO A 307 24.61 3.94 39.22
N GLY A 308 23.84 4.44 40.18
CA GLY A 308 22.62 5.24 39.98
C GLY A 308 21.35 4.56 40.52
N ASN A 309 20.24 5.29 40.54
CA ASN A 309 18.91 4.84 40.95
C ASN A 309 17.84 5.18 39.89
N SER A 310 16.72 4.47 39.89
CA SER A 310 15.65 4.59 38.87
C SER A 310 14.63 5.70 39.14
N GLU A 311 14.66 6.32 40.32
CA GLU A 311 13.71 7.34 40.80
C GLU A 311 13.33 8.41 39.76
N ILE A 312 14.31 8.82 38.95
CA ILE A 312 14.17 9.83 37.89
C ILE A 312 13.20 9.37 36.77
N CYS A 313 13.22 8.09 36.41
CA CYS A 313 12.32 7.51 35.40
C CYS A 313 11.02 6.95 36.01
N ASP A 314 11.06 6.50 37.25
CA ASP A 314 9.88 6.04 37.97
C ASP A 314 8.88 7.19 38.22
N ALA A 315 9.37 8.38 38.58
CA ALA A 315 8.56 9.58 38.82
C ALA A 315 7.87 10.18 37.58
N LEU A 316 8.21 9.73 36.37
CA LEU A 316 7.54 10.15 35.14
C LEU A 316 6.29 9.32 34.80
N GLU A 317 6.14 8.12 35.36
CA GLU A 317 4.98 7.24 35.15
C GLU A 317 4.69 6.94 33.65
N CYS A 318 5.74 6.92 32.80
CA CYS A 318 5.63 6.68 31.36
C CYS A 318 4.92 5.35 31.05
N GLU A 319 3.95 5.36 30.13
CA GLU A 319 3.10 4.19 29.83
C GLU A 319 3.87 3.01 29.22
N HIS A 320 4.77 3.28 28.28
CA HIS A 320 5.60 2.26 27.60
C HIS A 320 7.06 2.36 28.06
N PHE A 321 7.82 3.32 27.50
CA PHE A 321 9.25 3.49 27.77
C PHE A 321 9.54 4.78 28.53
N CYS A 322 10.47 4.72 29.46
CA CYS A 322 11.26 5.87 29.89
C CYS A 322 12.70 5.70 29.41
N VAL A 323 13.38 6.79 29.05
CA VAL A 323 14.80 6.84 28.70
C VAL A 323 15.39 8.17 29.12
N HIS A 324 16.67 8.18 29.48
CA HIS A 324 17.41 9.42 29.74
C HIS A 324 17.96 10.01 28.43
N ASN A 325 17.54 11.21 28.05
CA ASN A 325 18.09 11.95 26.92
C ASN A 325 19.26 12.86 27.38
N PRO A 326 20.41 12.88 26.67
CA PRO A 326 21.58 13.69 27.06
C PRO A 326 21.37 15.20 27.14
N ILE A 327 20.32 15.74 26.50
CA ILE A 327 20.04 17.18 26.37
C ILE A 327 18.80 17.55 27.17
N MET A 328 17.73 16.75 27.06
CA MET A 328 16.41 17.05 27.63
C MET A 328 16.16 16.39 29.00
N GLY A 329 17.04 15.51 29.47
CA GLY A 329 16.82 14.71 30.67
C GLY A 329 15.88 13.52 30.42
N PRO A 330 15.19 12.98 31.44
CA PRO A 330 14.32 11.81 31.27
C PRO A 330 13.09 12.15 30.42
N ALA A 331 12.71 11.26 29.50
CA ALA A 331 11.57 11.43 28.62
C ALA A 331 10.79 10.12 28.42
N CYS A 332 9.49 10.24 28.20
CA CYS A 332 8.62 9.11 27.86
C CYS A 332 8.58 8.88 26.34
N HIS A 333 8.66 7.62 25.93
CA HIS A 333 8.61 7.22 24.52
C HIS A 333 7.65 6.04 24.32
N CYS A 334 7.13 5.88 23.09
CA CYS A 334 6.19 4.84 22.72
C CYS A 334 6.83 3.76 21.84
N SER A 335 6.26 2.55 21.91
CA SER A 335 6.60 1.42 21.03
C SER A 335 6.29 1.71 19.57
N GLU A 336 6.78 0.85 18.68
CA GLU A 336 6.36 0.89 17.28
C GLU A 336 4.84 0.75 17.14
N GLY A 337 4.26 1.49 16.19
CA GLY A 337 2.80 1.63 16.01
C GLY A 337 2.09 2.54 17.02
N TYR A 338 2.82 3.31 17.84
CA TYR A 338 2.23 4.24 18.82
C TYR A 338 2.94 5.60 18.86
N LYS A 339 2.18 6.70 18.96
CA LYS A 339 2.69 8.07 19.11
C LYS A 339 2.40 8.63 20.51
N LEU A 340 3.33 9.41 21.05
CA LEU A 340 3.23 10.01 22.39
C LEU A 340 2.10 11.04 22.46
N ASN A 341 1.33 11.03 23.54
CA ASN A 341 0.26 11.99 23.76
C ASN A 341 0.81 13.39 24.07
N ILE A 342 0.70 14.30 23.10
CA ILE A 342 1.15 15.70 23.20
C ILE A 342 0.49 16.45 24.39
N THR A 343 -0.64 15.98 24.91
CA THR A 343 -1.35 16.66 26.02
C THR A 343 -0.77 16.36 27.41
N ASP A 344 -0.09 15.23 27.60
CA ASP A 344 0.47 14.81 28.91
C ASP A 344 1.95 14.39 28.87
N HIS A 345 2.50 14.13 27.68
CA HIS A 345 3.85 13.62 27.42
C HIS A 345 4.20 12.33 28.17
N ARG A 346 3.21 11.49 28.51
CA ARG A 346 3.36 10.24 29.28
C ARG A 346 2.65 9.04 28.66
N THR A 347 1.45 9.25 28.10
CA THR A 347 0.61 8.19 27.52
C THR A 347 0.83 8.01 26.03
N CYS A 348 0.44 6.86 25.47
CA CYS A 348 0.74 6.45 24.11
C CYS A 348 -0.55 6.10 23.34
N LYS A 349 -0.80 6.83 22.26
CA LYS A 349 -1.94 6.58 21.35
C LYS A 349 -1.51 5.63 20.25
N VAL A 350 -2.43 4.78 19.77
CA VAL A 350 -2.21 4.03 18.52
C VAL A 350 -1.91 5.04 17.42
N ASP A 351 -0.87 4.77 16.63
CA ASP A 351 -0.51 5.58 15.48
C ASP A 351 -1.44 5.25 14.31
N SER A 352 -1.90 6.27 13.59
CA SER A 352 -2.61 6.06 12.32
C SER A 352 -1.65 5.62 11.22
N GLN A 353 -0.37 6.03 11.30
CA GLN A 353 0.66 5.75 10.31
C GLN A 353 1.07 4.27 10.34
N PHE A 354 1.15 3.65 9.16
CA PHE A 354 1.57 2.25 9.04
C PHE A 354 3.08 2.11 9.30
N PRO A 355 3.51 1.12 10.11
CA PRO A 355 4.92 0.94 10.48
C PRO A 355 5.81 0.47 9.32
N GLN A 356 7.10 0.83 9.37
CA GLN A 356 8.13 0.44 8.38
C GLN A 356 9.40 -0.05 9.10
N PRO A 357 10.09 -1.14 8.68
CA PRO A 357 9.84 -1.94 7.49
C PRO A 357 8.75 -2.97 7.71
N TYR A 358 7.90 -3.21 6.72
CA TYR A 358 6.89 -4.30 6.75
C TYR A 358 6.85 -5.00 5.38
N HIS A 359 6.61 -6.31 5.35
CA HIS A 359 6.38 -7.02 4.10
C HIS A 359 4.89 -6.90 3.74
N VAL A 360 4.59 -6.43 2.53
CA VAL A 360 3.23 -6.22 2.02
C VAL A 360 3.06 -7.07 0.76
N TYR A 361 1.99 -7.86 0.71
CA TYR A 361 1.71 -8.79 -0.38
C TYR A 361 0.24 -8.75 -0.79
N SER A 362 -0.01 -9.15 -2.03
CA SER A 362 -1.35 -9.17 -2.62
C SER A 362 -1.88 -10.61 -2.74
N MET A 363 -3.19 -10.74 -2.53
CA MET A 363 -3.98 -11.92 -2.82
C MET A 363 -5.25 -11.49 -3.55
N GLU A 364 -5.91 -12.43 -4.22
CA GLU A 364 -7.12 -12.12 -5.00
C GLU A 364 -8.24 -11.50 -4.10
N GLU A 365 -8.34 -11.90 -2.84
CA GLU A 365 -9.28 -11.37 -1.84
C GLU A 365 -8.87 -10.01 -1.22
N GLY A 366 -7.58 -9.66 -1.19
CA GLY A 366 -7.10 -8.55 -0.34
C GLY A 366 -5.60 -8.23 -0.39
N ILE A 367 -5.21 -7.15 0.29
CA ILE A 367 -3.81 -6.78 0.52
C ILE A 367 -3.49 -6.92 2.01
N CYS A 368 -2.39 -7.61 2.27
CA CYS A 368 -2.05 -8.11 3.59
C CYS A 368 -0.57 -7.89 3.92
N SER A 369 -0.24 -7.98 5.20
CA SER A 369 1.07 -7.54 5.70
C SER A 369 1.61 -8.38 6.86
N PHE A 370 2.93 -8.40 6.95
CA PHE A 370 3.70 -9.12 7.95
C PHE A 370 4.85 -8.27 8.51
N PRO A 371 5.19 -8.43 9.80
CA PRO A 371 6.31 -7.73 10.42
C PRO A 371 7.66 -8.18 9.81
N PRO A 372 8.71 -7.36 9.91
CA PRO A 372 9.98 -7.57 9.19
C PRO A 372 10.81 -8.75 9.71
N ASN A 373 10.55 -9.23 10.92
CA ASN A 373 11.17 -10.44 11.49
C ASN A 373 10.34 -11.71 11.22
N LEU A 374 9.69 -11.79 10.05
CA LEU A 374 8.73 -12.84 9.70
C LEU A 374 9.30 -14.28 9.78
N ALA A 375 10.60 -14.45 9.50
CA ALA A 375 11.26 -15.75 9.62
C ALA A 375 11.19 -16.30 11.05
N ASP A 376 11.39 -15.42 12.04
CA ASP A 376 11.75 -15.80 13.41
C ASP A 376 10.65 -15.50 14.44
N ILE A 377 9.72 -14.59 14.12
CA ILE A 377 8.64 -14.21 15.02
C ILE A 377 7.63 -15.36 15.25
N ASP A 378 7.11 -15.42 16.47
CA ASP A 378 5.99 -16.31 16.80
C ASP A 378 4.67 -15.75 16.25
N LEU A 379 3.82 -16.62 15.70
CA LEU A 379 2.58 -16.29 15.00
C LEU A 379 1.32 -16.76 15.75
N GLU A 380 1.44 -17.21 17.00
CA GLU A 380 0.30 -17.56 17.85
C GLU A 380 -0.81 -16.48 17.82
N ASN A 381 -2.02 -16.90 17.42
CA ASN A 381 -3.24 -16.08 17.31
C ASN A 381 -3.28 -15.05 16.15
N MET A 382 -2.36 -15.10 15.18
CA MET A 382 -2.39 -14.21 14.02
C MET A 382 -3.23 -14.79 12.86
N THR A 383 -4.42 -14.24 12.64
CA THR A 383 -5.34 -14.62 11.55
C THR A 383 -5.18 -13.71 10.34
N LEU A 384 -5.56 -14.18 9.14
CA LEU A 384 -5.56 -13.38 7.90
C LEU A 384 -6.29 -12.04 8.10
N SER A 385 -7.45 -12.08 8.75
CA SER A 385 -8.28 -10.92 9.13
C SER A 385 -7.63 -9.89 10.08
N LYS A 386 -6.43 -10.16 10.62
CA LYS A 386 -5.62 -9.21 11.40
C LYS A 386 -4.38 -8.72 10.64
N GLN A 387 -4.02 -9.38 9.55
CA GLN A 387 -2.86 -9.10 8.70
C GLN A 387 -3.25 -8.23 7.49
N CYS A 388 -4.48 -8.41 7.02
CA CYS A 388 -5.06 -7.73 5.88
C CYS A 388 -5.74 -6.42 6.27
N PHE A 389 -5.31 -5.33 5.62
CA PHE A 389 -5.94 -4.01 5.78
C PHE A 389 -6.91 -3.69 4.64
N LEU A 390 -6.90 -4.48 3.56
CA LEU A 390 -7.94 -4.51 2.53
C LEU A 390 -8.41 -5.96 2.33
N LEU A 391 -9.73 -6.18 2.37
CA LEU A 391 -10.42 -7.48 2.19
C LEU A 391 -11.79 -7.23 1.53
N ASP A 392 -11.80 -7.00 0.21
CA ASP A 392 -13.01 -6.70 -0.56
C ASP A 392 -13.18 -7.56 -1.85
N ASN A 393 -12.25 -8.48 -2.09
CA ASN A 393 -12.26 -9.41 -3.24
C ASN A 393 -12.27 -8.75 -4.63
N LYS A 394 -11.52 -7.65 -4.80
CA LYS A 394 -11.31 -7.00 -6.10
C LYS A 394 -10.28 -7.67 -7.02
N GLY A 395 -9.69 -8.82 -6.64
CA GLY A 395 -8.72 -9.54 -7.47
C GLY A 395 -7.39 -8.80 -7.57
N TYR A 396 -6.72 -8.56 -6.45
CA TYR A 396 -5.46 -7.82 -6.42
C TYR A 396 -4.32 -8.62 -7.07
N LEU A 397 -3.50 -7.97 -7.92
CA LEU A 397 -2.43 -8.64 -8.67
C LEU A 397 -1.03 -8.07 -8.42
N ALA A 398 -0.85 -6.75 -8.58
CA ALA A 398 0.45 -6.08 -8.55
C ALA A 398 0.48 -4.98 -7.49
N LEU A 399 1.68 -4.68 -6.96
CA LEU A 399 1.95 -3.70 -5.93
C LEU A 399 3.08 -2.75 -6.36
N GLY A 400 2.99 -1.48 -5.95
CA GLY A 400 4.07 -0.50 -6.05
C GLY A 400 4.00 0.48 -4.88
N MET A 401 5.07 1.20 -4.56
CA MET A 401 5.11 2.02 -3.34
C MET A 401 5.75 3.41 -3.52
N HIS A 402 5.34 4.33 -2.64
CA HIS A 402 6.06 5.55 -2.27
C HIS A 402 6.21 5.57 -0.75
N ALA A 403 7.22 4.87 -0.24
CA ALA A 403 7.39 4.63 1.20
C ALA A 403 7.55 5.93 1.99
N ARG A 404 8.14 6.98 1.39
CA ARG A 404 8.34 8.30 2.01
C ARG A 404 7.09 9.19 2.04
N ARG A 405 6.06 8.84 1.25
CA ARG A 405 4.73 9.50 1.26
C ARG A 405 3.65 8.55 1.81
N ASP A 406 4.06 7.47 2.50
CA ASP A 406 3.19 6.39 2.99
C ASP A 406 2.10 6.02 1.98
N THR A 407 2.45 5.78 0.71
CA THR A 407 1.47 5.47 -0.35
C THR A 407 1.76 4.11 -0.97
N LEU A 408 0.74 3.28 -1.12
CA LEU A 408 0.77 2.01 -1.85
C LEU A 408 -0.11 2.13 -3.10
N TYR A 409 0.43 1.72 -4.24
CA TYR A 409 -0.26 1.59 -5.52
C TYR A 409 -0.55 0.11 -5.76
N PHE A 410 -1.71 -0.22 -6.33
CA PHE A 410 -2.07 -1.61 -6.61
C PHE A 410 -3.04 -1.77 -7.78
N SER A 411 -2.97 -2.90 -8.48
CA SER A 411 -3.94 -3.25 -9.54
C SER A 411 -5.06 -4.14 -9.02
N THR A 412 -6.27 -3.95 -9.56
CA THR A 412 -7.44 -4.82 -9.38
C THR A 412 -7.87 -5.43 -10.71
N ASN A 413 -8.25 -6.70 -10.69
CA ASN A 413 -8.70 -7.47 -11.87
C ASN A 413 -10.19 -7.87 -11.77
N ASN A 414 -10.98 -7.04 -11.10
CA ASN A 414 -12.45 -7.03 -11.13
C ASN A 414 -12.98 -6.52 -12.50
N THR A 415 -14.29 -6.33 -12.64
CA THR A 415 -14.93 -5.94 -13.92
C THR A 415 -14.37 -4.65 -14.53
N ASP A 416 -14.19 -3.61 -13.74
CA ASP A 416 -13.84 -2.25 -14.24
C ASP A 416 -12.34 -1.99 -14.39
N LYS A 417 -11.51 -2.85 -13.78
CA LYS A 417 -10.04 -2.90 -13.81
C LYS A 417 -9.31 -1.57 -13.62
N TRP A 418 -8.73 -1.41 -12.43
CA TRP A 418 -8.08 -0.17 -12.03
C TRP A 418 -6.65 -0.39 -11.55
N ILE A 419 -5.78 0.59 -11.80
CA ILE A 419 -4.70 0.92 -10.87
C ILE A 419 -5.28 1.91 -9.86
N ASN A 420 -5.01 1.66 -8.60
CA ASN A 420 -5.53 2.40 -7.46
C ASN A 420 -4.36 2.91 -6.62
N ARG A 421 -4.61 3.87 -5.72
CA ARG A 421 -3.68 4.23 -4.64
C ARG A 421 -4.38 4.23 -3.29
N VAL A 422 -3.68 3.82 -2.24
CA VAL A 422 -4.11 3.98 -0.85
C VAL A 422 -2.99 4.61 -0.04
N ARG A 423 -3.35 5.46 0.92
CA ARG A 423 -2.41 5.90 1.94
C ARG A 423 -2.28 4.80 2.98
N MET A 424 -1.06 4.43 3.33
CA MET A 424 -0.74 3.42 4.33
C MET A 424 -0.98 4.02 5.73
N GLU A 425 -2.26 4.20 6.04
CA GLU A 425 -2.78 4.63 7.33
C GLU A 425 -4.01 3.78 7.70
N TYR A 426 -4.12 3.42 8.98
CA TYR A 426 -5.20 2.55 9.46
C TYR A 426 -6.58 3.20 9.28
N GLY A 427 -7.42 2.60 8.43
CA GLY A 427 -8.75 3.11 8.10
C GLY A 427 -8.81 4.03 6.87
N ALA A 428 -7.70 4.22 6.14
CA ALA A 428 -7.71 4.97 4.88
C ALA A 428 -8.49 4.24 3.76
N SER A 429 -9.31 5.00 3.04
CA SER A 429 -9.90 4.57 1.76
C SER A 429 -8.90 4.69 0.61
N PHE A 430 -8.98 3.79 -0.36
CA PHE A 430 -8.23 3.91 -1.62
C PHE A 430 -8.97 4.79 -2.65
N GLU A 431 -8.23 5.23 -3.67
CA GLU A 431 -8.70 6.04 -4.79
C GLU A 431 -8.50 5.29 -6.12
N ASP A 432 -9.56 5.24 -6.93
CA ASP A 432 -9.58 4.82 -8.34
C ASP A 432 -8.66 5.76 -9.18
N LEU A 433 -7.43 5.34 -9.51
CA LEU A 433 -6.40 6.24 -10.07
C LEU A 433 -6.31 6.24 -11.60
N ILE A 434 -6.28 5.06 -12.22
CA ILE A 434 -6.22 4.85 -13.68
C ILE A 434 -7.14 3.66 -14.01
N GLY A 435 -8.19 3.89 -14.80
CA GLY A 435 -9.22 2.89 -15.11
C GLY A 435 -9.04 2.22 -16.48
N GLY A 436 -9.70 1.09 -16.69
CA GLY A 436 -9.73 0.38 -17.98
C GLY A 436 -8.36 -0.16 -18.40
N VAL A 437 -7.52 -0.51 -17.44
CA VAL A 437 -6.29 -1.26 -17.68
C VAL A 437 -6.61 -2.73 -17.99
N GLY A 438 -5.74 -3.41 -18.73
CA GLY A 438 -6.00 -4.72 -19.30
C GLY A 438 -5.83 -5.89 -18.31
N ILE A 439 -4.59 -6.31 -18.05
CA ILE A 439 -4.22 -7.16 -16.89
C ILE A 439 -2.85 -6.70 -16.40
N VAL A 440 -2.86 -5.85 -15.36
CA VAL A 440 -1.65 -5.23 -14.80
C VAL A 440 -0.96 -6.17 -13.82
N ARG A 441 0.26 -6.60 -14.18
CA ARG A 441 1.03 -7.65 -13.48
C ARG A 441 2.22 -7.14 -12.66
N GLY A 442 2.66 -5.91 -12.89
CA GLY A 442 3.71 -5.25 -12.15
C GLY A 442 3.51 -3.74 -12.19
N ILE A 443 3.77 -3.06 -11.07
CA ILE A 443 3.68 -1.61 -10.93
C ILE A 443 4.97 -1.13 -10.27
N VAL A 444 5.58 -0.06 -10.77
CA VAL A 444 6.71 0.58 -10.09
C VAL A 444 6.62 2.10 -10.20
N LEU A 445 6.94 2.79 -9.11
CA LEU A 445 7.05 4.24 -9.08
C LEU A 445 8.53 4.63 -9.16
N ASP A 446 8.89 5.53 -10.06
CA ASP A 446 10.09 6.35 -9.89
C ASP A 446 9.78 7.44 -8.85
N TRP A 447 10.22 7.23 -7.61
CA TRP A 447 9.99 8.15 -6.49
C TRP A 447 10.79 9.45 -6.61
N ILE A 448 11.78 9.51 -7.50
CA ILE A 448 12.60 10.71 -7.76
C ILE A 448 11.92 11.60 -8.80
N SER A 449 11.54 11.06 -9.97
CA SER A 449 10.82 11.85 -10.99
C SER A 449 9.29 11.90 -10.80
N SER A 450 8.75 11.18 -9.81
CA SER A 450 7.30 11.05 -9.52
C SER A 450 6.46 10.55 -10.71
N ASN A 451 7.01 9.62 -11.50
CA ASN A 451 6.31 8.91 -12.57
C ASN A 451 6.00 7.46 -12.18
N LEU A 452 4.79 7.00 -12.51
CA LEU A 452 4.30 5.64 -12.27
C LEU A 452 4.36 4.83 -13.58
N TYR A 453 4.99 3.66 -13.54
CA TYR A 453 5.15 2.74 -14.66
C TYR A 453 4.43 1.41 -14.36
N TRP A 454 3.87 0.77 -15.39
CA TRP A 454 3.24 -0.55 -15.22
C TRP A 454 3.31 -1.42 -16.48
N THR A 455 3.31 -2.73 -16.27
CA THR A 455 3.18 -3.76 -17.31
C THR A 455 1.71 -4.10 -17.51
N ASP A 456 1.28 -4.25 -18.77
CA ASP A 456 -0.05 -4.75 -19.12
C ASP A 456 0.07 -6.01 -19.98
N SER A 457 -0.32 -7.15 -19.42
CA SER A 457 -0.23 -8.45 -20.09
C SER A 457 -1.39 -8.76 -21.05
N LEU A 458 -2.48 -7.99 -21.01
CA LEU A 458 -3.59 -8.13 -21.96
C LEU A 458 -3.39 -7.22 -23.18
N TYR A 459 -3.04 -5.95 -22.95
CA TYR A 459 -2.75 -5.00 -24.02
C TYR A 459 -1.31 -5.11 -24.55
N ARG A 460 -0.44 -5.89 -23.89
CA ARG A 460 0.98 -6.11 -24.24
C ARG A 460 1.76 -4.80 -24.34
N THR A 461 1.61 -3.96 -23.31
CA THR A 461 2.24 -2.64 -23.25
C THR A 461 3.00 -2.43 -21.95
N ILE A 462 4.02 -1.59 -22.00
CA ILE A 462 4.58 -0.92 -20.82
C ILE A 462 4.17 0.55 -20.91
N ASN A 463 3.62 1.06 -19.83
CA ASN A 463 2.96 2.37 -19.77
C ASN A 463 3.66 3.28 -18.74
N VAL A 464 3.43 4.59 -18.88
CA VAL A 464 3.88 5.60 -17.91
C VAL A 464 2.80 6.67 -17.71
N ALA A 465 2.66 7.16 -16.49
CA ALA A 465 1.87 8.32 -16.11
C ALA A 465 2.57 9.09 -14.98
N ARG A 466 2.05 10.25 -14.57
CA ARG A 466 2.43 10.86 -13.28
C ARG A 466 1.88 10.04 -12.11
N ALA A 467 2.43 10.24 -10.91
CA ALA A 467 1.99 9.61 -9.64
C ALA A 467 0.52 9.88 -9.21
N ASP A 468 -0.20 10.73 -9.95
CA ASP A 468 -1.61 11.11 -9.82
C ASP A 468 -2.51 10.48 -10.92
N GLY A 469 -1.92 9.71 -11.84
CA GLY A 469 -2.60 9.10 -12.97
C GLY A 469 -2.80 10.02 -14.18
N MET A 470 -2.26 11.25 -14.17
CA MET A 470 -2.35 12.20 -15.28
C MET A 470 -1.31 11.94 -16.39
N TYR A 471 -1.61 12.45 -17.58
CA TYR A 471 -0.75 12.43 -18.77
C TYR A 471 -0.29 11.03 -19.22
N GLN A 472 -1.14 10.03 -19.01
CA GLN A 472 -0.91 8.63 -19.37
C GLN A 472 -0.42 8.48 -20.82
N GLN A 473 0.64 7.70 -21.00
CA GLN A 473 1.29 7.45 -22.28
C GLN A 473 1.78 5.99 -22.35
N VAL A 474 1.74 5.40 -23.55
CA VAL A 474 2.37 4.09 -23.78
C VAL A 474 3.85 4.32 -24.07
N LEU A 475 4.72 3.61 -23.34
CA LEU A 475 6.17 3.71 -23.44
C LEU A 475 6.74 2.69 -24.44
N ILE A 476 6.21 1.46 -24.41
CA ILE A 476 6.58 0.35 -25.30
C ILE A 476 5.32 -0.46 -25.64
N ASP A 477 5.04 -0.66 -26.93
CA ASP A 477 3.95 -1.51 -27.48
C ASP A 477 4.43 -2.51 -28.56
N SER A 478 5.73 -2.53 -28.87
CA SER A 478 6.34 -3.46 -29.82
C SER A 478 7.02 -4.64 -29.09
N ASP A 479 7.03 -5.83 -29.72
CA ASP A 479 7.70 -7.04 -29.23
C ASP A 479 7.51 -7.29 -27.72
N LEU A 480 6.25 -7.35 -27.29
CA LEU A 480 5.83 -7.79 -25.95
C LEU A 480 4.76 -8.88 -26.13
N GLU A 481 4.83 -9.94 -25.33
CA GLU A 481 3.90 -11.08 -25.39
C GLU A 481 3.10 -11.25 -24.08
N ASN A 482 3.78 -11.30 -22.94
CA ASN A 482 3.19 -11.41 -21.60
C ASN A 482 4.13 -10.77 -20.55
N PRO A 483 4.26 -9.42 -20.52
CA PRO A 483 5.08 -8.73 -19.53
C PRO A 483 4.54 -8.92 -18.10
N ILE A 484 5.41 -9.23 -17.14
CA ILE A 484 5.06 -9.49 -15.74
C ILE A 484 5.72 -8.46 -14.81
N GLY A 485 6.89 -8.77 -14.27
CA GLY A 485 7.58 -7.95 -13.29
C GLY A 485 8.19 -6.69 -13.91
N ILE A 486 8.27 -5.61 -13.13
CA ILE A 486 8.84 -4.34 -13.54
C ILE A 486 9.60 -3.72 -12.37
N ALA A 487 10.77 -3.14 -12.62
CA ALA A 487 11.56 -2.44 -11.61
C ALA A 487 12.25 -1.21 -12.21
N VAL A 488 12.56 -0.22 -11.37
CA VAL A 488 13.17 1.05 -11.80
C VAL A 488 14.42 1.34 -10.96
N HIS A 489 15.47 1.82 -11.61
CA HIS A 489 16.67 2.33 -10.95
C HIS A 489 16.89 3.80 -11.34
N PRO A 490 16.35 4.77 -10.56
CA PRO A 490 16.41 6.18 -10.92
C PRO A 490 17.86 6.69 -11.08
N GLY A 491 18.76 6.31 -10.17
CA GLY A 491 20.18 6.70 -10.23
C GLY A 491 21.00 6.18 -11.43
N LYS A 492 20.46 5.24 -12.23
CA LYS A 492 21.05 4.80 -13.51
C LYS A 492 20.13 5.15 -14.71
N SER A 493 18.99 5.79 -14.45
CA SER A 493 17.90 6.06 -15.40
C SER A 493 17.42 4.82 -16.18
N LYS A 494 17.46 3.62 -15.57
CA LYS A 494 17.06 2.34 -16.21
C LYS A 494 15.73 1.80 -15.69
N LEU A 495 14.89 1.32 -16.61
CA LEU A 495 13.66 0.56 -16.37
C LEU A 495 13.90 -0.89 -16.79
N PHE A 496 13.49 -1.86 -15.98
CA PHE A 496 13.70 -3.29 -16.18
C PHE A 496 12.36 -4.02 -16.20
N TRP A 497 12.21 -5.06 -17.02
CA TRP A 497 11.01 -5.92 -17.00
C TRP A 497 11.31 -7.38 -17.39
N THR A 498 10.41 -8.27 -16.97
CA THR A 498 10.29 -9.64 -17.48
C THR A 498 9.18 -9.72 -18.52
N ASP A 499 9.37 -10.57 -19.54
CA ASP A 499 8.30 -11.04 -20.41
C ASP A 499 8.30 -12.57 -20.37
N ALA A 500 7.16 -13.14 -19.98
CA ALA A 500 6.93 -14.58 -19.88
C ALA A 500 5.99 -15.07 -20.99
N GLY A 501 6.20 -14.57 -22.21
CA GLY A 501 5.57 -15.07 -23.43
C GLY A 501 6.16 -16.42 -23.90
N LYS A 502 5.87 -16.78 -25.16
CA LYS A 502 6.45 -17.97 -25.83
C LYS A 502 7.96 -17.82 -26.07
N LYS A 503 8.45 -16.59 -26.08
CA LYS A 503 9.87 -16.22 -26.14
C LYS A 503 10.24 -15.49 -24.83
N PRO A 504 10.42 -16.22 -23.71
CA PRO A 504 10.67 -15.58 -22.42
C PRO A 504 11.99 -14.82 -22.44
N LYS A 505 11.99 -13.63 -21.82
CA LYS A 505 13.13 -12.70 -21.85
C LYS A 505 13.12 -11.75 -20.65
N VAL A 506 14.30 -11.24 -20.33
CA VAL A 506 14.50 -10.14 -19.37
C VAL A 506 15.20 -9.00 -20.11
N GLU A 507 14.64 -7.80 -20.02
CA GLU A 507 15.05 -6.63 -20.81
C GLU A 507 15.18 -5.38 -19.95
N TRP A 508 15.87 -4.36 -20.48
CA TRP A 508 15.90 -3.02 -19.91
C TRP A 508 15.81 -1.92 -20.98
N SER A 509 15.44 -0.71 -20.57
CA SER A 509 15.49 0.51 -21.38
C SER A 509 15.77 1.73 -20.49
N TYR A 510 15.98 2.91 -21.08
CA TYR A 510 15.92 4.16 -20.32
C TYR A 510 14.49 4.50 -19.91
N LEU A 511 14.31 5.36 -18.91
CA LEU A 511 12.96 5.73 -18.41
C LEU A 511 12.10 6.44 -19.49
N ASP A 512 12.72 6.97 -20.55
CA ASP A 512 12.04 7.51 -21.72
C ASP A 512 11.64 6.46 -22.79
N GLY A 513 11.89 5.17 -22.54
CA GLY A 513 11.61 4.03 -23.42
C GLY A 513 12.69 3.76 -24.47
N SER A 514 13.70 4.62 -24.62
CA SER A 514 14.78 4.44 -25.60
C SER A 514 15.90 3.53 -25.08
N GLY A 515 16.80 3.10 -25.96
CA GLY A 515 17.95 2.25 -25.57
C GLY A 515 17.57 0.81 -25.15
N ARG A 516 16.37 0.34 -25.51
CA ARG A 516 15.88 -1.01 -25.23
C ARG A 516 16.93 -2.07 -25.60
N SER A 517 17.28 -2.89 -24.61
CA SER A 517 18.38 -3.86 -24.65
C SER A 517 17.99 -5.14 -23.91
N LEU A 518 18.44 -6.28 -24.42
CA LEU A 518 18.22 -7.60 -23.80
C LEU A 518 19.24 -7.85 -22.69
N ILE A 519 18.81 -8.35 -21.53
CA ILE A 519 19.70 -8.90 -20.49
C ILE A 519 19.93 -10.39 -20.78
N THR A 520 18.84 -11.16 -20.94
CA THR A 520 18.93 -12.56 -21.39
C THR A 520 17.61 -13.07 -21.95
N ASN A 521 17.72 -14.01 -22.90
CA ASN A 521 16.64 -14.88 -23.38
C ASN A 521 17.01 -16.38 -23.23
N GLN A 522 18.03 -16.69 -22.41
CA GLN A 522 18.56 -18.05 -22.20
C GLN A 522 18.29 -18.56 -20.79
N ASP A 523 18.02 -19.86 -20.67
CA ASP A 523 17.66 -20.55 -19.44
C ASP A 523 16.47 -19.89 -18.69
N LEU A 524 15.45 -19.48 -19.43
CA LEU A 524 14.19 -18.93 -18.92
C LEU A 524 13.01 -19.85 -19.32
N GLY A 525 12.06 -20.01 -18.42
CA GLY A 525 10.78 -20.69 -18.65
C GLY A 525 9.60 -19.75 -18.44
N SER A 526 9.50 -19.11 -17.27
CA SER A 526 8.46 -18.15 -16.93
C SER A 526 9.01 -17.09 -15.96
N PRO A 527 9.81 -16.12 -16.45
CA PRO A 527 10.41 -15.08 -15.62
C PRO A 527 9.31 -14.22 -14.97
N SER A 528 9.30 -14.16 -13.64
CA SER A 528 8.20 -13.64 -12.83
C SER A 528 8.50 -12.22 -12.34
N HIS A 529 8.64 -11.98 -11.03
CA HIS A 529 8.91 -10.63 -10.50
C HIS A 529 10.41 -10.28 -10.45
N ILE A 530 10.67 -8.97 -10.37
CA ILE A 530 12.01 -8.37 -10.29
C ILE A 530 12.14 -7.64 -8.96
N HIS A 531 13.33 -7.70 -8.35
CA HIS A 531 13.72 -6.92 -7.18
C HIS A 531 15.09 -6.25 -7.43
N ILE A 532 15.39 -5.13 -6.76
CA ILE A 532 16.69 -4.45 -6.86
C ILE A 532 17.24 -4.24 -5.45
N ASP A 533 18.45 -4.74 -5.21
CA ASP A 533 19.22 -4.39 -4.01
C ASP A 533 20.13 -3.19 -4.35
N PHE A 534 19.70 -2.00 -3.91
CA PHE A 534 20.43 -0.76 -4.11
C PHE A 534 21.70 -0.63 -3.24
N MET A 535 21.87 -1.47 -2.22
CA MET A 535 23.08 -1.50 -1.39
C MET A 535 24.18 -2.37 -2.02
N LYS A 536 23.80 -3.43 -2.74
CA LYS A 536 24.73 -4.33 -3.44
C LYS A 536 24.94 -4.00 -4.92
N ASP A 537 24.10 -3.12 -5.50
CA ASP A 537 24.08 -2.78 -6.93
C ASP A 537 23.72 -3.99 -7.83
N ILE A 538 22.68 -4.76 -7.42
CA ILE A 538 22.27 -6.02 -8.06
C ILE A 538 20.76 -6.03 -8.40
N LEU A 539 20.45 -6.49 -9.61
CA LEU A 539 19.11 -6.84 -10.09
C LEU A 539 18.83 -8.33 -9.81
N TYR A 540 17.70 -8.66 -9.21
CA TYR A 540 17.24 -10.02 -8.98
C TYR A 540 15.96 -10.29 -9.76
N TRP A 541 15.81 -11.50 -10.32
CA TRP A 541 14.52 -11.96 -10.86
C TRP A 541 14.31 -13.44 -10.59
N ALA A 542 13.06 -13.81 -10.39
CA ALA A 542 12.65 -15.20 -10.25
C ALA A 542 12.18 -15.78 -11.59
N ASP A 543 12.20 -17.11 -11.69
CA ASP A 543 11.52 -17.86 -12.74
C ASP A 543 10.54 -18.86 -12.11
N SER A 544 9.25 -18.60 -12.29
CA SER A 544 8.18 -19.34 -11.62
C SER A 544 7.93 -20.74 -12.23
N ALA A 545 8.53 -21.05 -13.39
CA ALA A 545 8.46 -22.37 -14.02
C ALA A 545 9.74 -23.20 -13.80
N LEU A 546 10.90 -22.54 -13.67
CA LEU A 546 12.17 -23.19 -13.37
C LEU A 546 12.45 -23.32 -11.87
N GLY A 547 11.75 -22.58 -11.01
CA GLY A 547 11.95 -22.60 -9.56
C GLY A 547 13.31 -22.04 -9.15
N ASN A 548 13.83 -21.07 -9.90
CA ASN A 548 15.13 -20.46 -9.67
C ASN A 548 15.03 -18.95 -9.43
N VAL A 549 16.08 -18.38 -8.85
CA VAL A 549 16.32 -16.94 -8.78
C VAL A 549 17.69 -16.67 -9.37
N LYS A 550 17.75 -15.73 -10.31
CA LYS A 550 18.99 -15.24 -10.91
C LYS A 550 19.26 -13.82 -10.44
N GLU A 551 20.53 -13.47 -10.48
CA GLU A 551 21.00 -12.13 -10.16
C GLU A 551 21.86 -11.59 -11.32
N TYR A 552 21.84 -10.27 -11.51
CA TYR A 552 22.63 -9.55 -12.50
C TYR A 552 23.27 -8.35 -11.82
N ASN A 553 24.60 -8.36 -11.75
CA ASN A 553 25.38 -7.33 -11.09
C ASN A 553 25.58 -6.13 -12.05
N PHE A 554 25.19 -4.92 -11.64
CA PHE A 554 25.23 -3.75 -12.50
C PHE A 554 26.65 -3.19 -12.76
N SER A 555 27.66 -3.65 -12.02
CA SER A 555 29.05 -3.20 -12.13
C SER A 555 29.93 -4.15 -12.95
N THR A 556 29.65 -5.45 -12.96
CA THR A 556 30.35 -6.46 -13.79
C THR A 556 29.56 -6.87 -15.04
N GLU A 557 28.27 -6.52 -15.13
CA GLU A 557 27.30 -6.96 -16.14
C GLU A 557 27.18 -8.49 -16.28
N THR A 558 27.58 -9.25 -15.25
CA THR A 558 27.49 -10.73 -15.22
C THR A 558 26.19 -11.21 -14.60
N ILE A 559 25.65 -12.31 -15.15
CA ILE A 559 24.50 -13.05 -14.59
C ILE A 559 25.02 -14.24 -13.76
N THR A 560 24.52 -14.39 -12.55
CA THR A 560 24.75 -15.55 -11.67
C THR A 560 23.43 -16.16 -11.19
N VAL A 561 23.47 -17.39 -10.69
CA VAL A 561 22.29 -18.12 -10.18
C VAL A 561 22.34 -18.13 -8.66
N LEU A 562 21.47 -17.33 -8.03
CA LEU A 562 21.36 -17.22 -6.57
C LEU A 562 20.68 -18.46 -5.97
N VAL A 563 19.51 -18.83 -6.51
CA VAL A 563 18.77 -20.02 -6.09
C VAL A 563 18.73 -21.00 -7.25
N PRO A 564 19.51 -22.10 -7.23
CA PRO A 564 19.47 -23.10 -8.28
C PRO A 564 18.22 -23.98 -8.20
N LYS A 565 17.77 -24.47 -9.36
CA LYS A 565 16.57 -25.32 -9.54
C LYS A 565 16.55 -26.60 -8.68
N ASN A 566 17.72 -27.09 -8.26
CA ASN A 566 17.87 -28.29 -7.44
C ASN A 566 18.22 -27.96 -5.96
N SER A 567 17.96 -26.74 -5.49
CA SER A 567 18.14 -26.35 -4.09
C SER A 567 17.09 -26.97 -3.16
N GLY A 568 17.24 -26.76 -1.85
CA GLY A 568 16.20 -27.09 -0.87
C GLY A 568 14.92 -26.25 -1.00
N ILE A 569 14.97 -25.14 -1.76
CA ILE A 569 13.84 -24.28 -2.06
C ILE A 569 13.03 -24.92 -3.18
N GLN A 570 11.90 -25.55 -2.81
CA GLN A 570 10.95 -26.14 -3.75
C GLN A 570 9.66 -25.30 -3.81
N GLY A 571 9.31 -24.81 -4.99
CA GLY A 571 8.07 -24.05 -5.22
C GLY A 571 8.07 -23.31 -6.56
N SER A 572 6.97 -22.61 -6.83
CA SER A 572 6.87 -21.63 -7.92
C SER A 572 7.18 -20.24 -7.35
N ILE A 573 8.42 -19.77 -7.55
CA ILE A 573 8.87 -18.47 -7.04
C ILE A 573 8.26 -17.37 -7.92
N TYR A 574 7.24 -16.65 -7.41
CA TYR A 574 6.46 -15.71 -8.23
C TYR A 574 6.72 -14.23 -7.92
N GLY A 575 6.20 -13.72 -6.81
CA GLY A 575 6.56 -12.41 -6.25
C GLY A 575 7.80 -12.57 -5.35
N ILE A 576 8.74 -11.62 -5.40
CA ILE A 576 9.99 -11.68 -4.62
C ILE A 576 10.33 -10.36 -3.95
N SER A 577 10.78 -10.45 -2.70
CA SER A 577 11.54 -9.39 -2.04
C SER A 577 12.76 -10.00 -1.36
N ILE A 578 13.90 -9.34 -1.48
CA ILE A 578 15.01 -9.56 -0.55
C ILE A 578 14.82 -8.60 0.63
N PHE A 579 15.22 -9.03 1.82
CA PHE A 579 15.31 -8.20 3.01
C PHE A 579 16.47 -8.68 3.87
N GLN A 580 17.53 -7.88 3.95
CA GLN A 580 18.81 -8.26 4.59
C GLN A 580 19.32 -9.60 4.03
N ASP A 581 19.61 -10.59 4.88
CA ASP A 581 20.08 -11.93 4.49
C ASP A 581 18.95 -12.93 4.16
N TYR A 582 17.70 -12.46 3.98
CA TYR A 582 16.54 -13.31 3.68
C TYR A 582 15.98 -13.08 2.27
N LEU A 583 15.68 -14.17 1.57
CA LEU A 583 14.79 -14.21 0.42
C LEU A 583 13.36 -14.51 0.91
N ILE A 584 12.41 -13.66 0.53
CA ILE A 584 10.98 -13.84 0.79
C ILE A 584 10.28 -13.94 -0.57
N TRP A 585 9.42 -14.95 -0.73
CA TRP A 585 8.66 -15.13 -1.97
C TRP A 585 7.23 -15.59 -1.74
N THR A 586 6.39 -15.33 -2.74
CA THR A 586 5.04 -15.91 -2.87
C THR A 586 5.06 -17.12 -3.79
N ASP A 587 4.30 -18.15 -3.42
CA ASP A 587 3.93 -19.26 -4.30
C ASP A 587 2.40 -19.23 -4.48
N TYR A 588 1.92 -19.43 -5.71
CA TYR A 588 0.49 -19.42 -6.06
C TYR A 588 -0.07 -20.80 -6.43
N THR A 589 0.75 -21.86 -6.32
CA THR A 589 0.36 -23.23 -6.65
C THR A 589 -0.52 -23.82 -5.54
N THR A 590 -1.53 -24.62 -5.90
CA THR A 590 -2.53 -25.14 -4.94
C THR A 590 -1.93 -25.91 -3.76
N SER A 591 -0.74 -26.50 -3.91
CA SER A 591 -0.05 -27.26 -2.87
C SER A 591 0.92 -26.44 -2.01
N ARG A 592 1.21 -25.18 -2.37
CA ARG A 592 2.15 -24.28 -1.65
C ARG A 592 1.68 -22.84 -1.47
N ASN A 593 0.47 -22.51 -1.92
CA ASN A 593 -0.14 -21.18 -1.84
C ASN A 593 0.16 -20.46 -0.53
N GLY A 594 0.88 -19.34 -0.59
CA GLY A 594 1.34 -18.65 0.62
C GLY A 594 2.60 -17.81 0.44
N ILE A 595 3.21 -17.49 1.59
CA ILE A 595 4.52 -16.83 1.69
C ILE A 595 5.53 -17.81 2.28
N HIS A 596 6.75 -17.76 1.75
CA HIS A 596 7.88 -18.54 2.24
C HIS A 596 9.10 -17.64 2.49
N VAL A 597 9.98 -18.07 3.39
CA VAL A 597 11.23 -17.36 3.71
C VAL A 597 12.39 -18.36 3.75
N ALA A 598 13.52 -18.00 3.13
CA ALA A 598 14.77 -18.75 3.17
C ALA A 598 15.96 -17.81 3.45
N ARG A 599 17.02 -18.32 4.07
CA ARG A 599 18.30 -17.60 4.19
C ARG A 599 18.99 -17.55 2.83
N LEU A 600 19.65 -16.43 2.50
CA LEU A 600 20.41 -16.26 1.25
C LEU A 600 21.75 -17.00 1.25
N ASP A 601 22.38 -17.21 2.40
CA ASP A 601 23.71 -17.80 2.52
C ASP A 601 23.71 -19.34 2.53
N SER A 602 22.73 -19.96 3.20
CA SER A 602 22.59 -21.43 3.23
C SER A 602 21.52 -21.98 2.29
N LEU A 603 20.61 -21.12 1.77
CA LEU A 603 19.39 -21.51 1.06
C LEU A 603 18.43 -22.42 1.85
N ASP A 604 18.61 -22.51 3.17
CA ASP A 604 17.67 -23.20 4.06
C ASP A 604 16.37 -22.41 4.14
N LYS A 605 15.24 -23.09 3.90
CA LYS A 605 13.91 -22.53 4.10
C LYS A 605 13.58 -22.49 5.59
N VAL A 606 13.48 -21.28 6.14
CA VAL A 606 13.25 -21.01 7.56
C VAL A 606 11.78 -20.84 7.92
N ARG A 607 10.91 -20.48 6.95
CA ARG A 607 9.47 -20.31 7.20
C ARG A 607 8.59 -20.69 6.00
N ASP A 608 7.44 -21.29 6.33
CA ASP A 608 6.26 -21.43 5.47
C ASP A 608 5.06 -20.75 6.15
N ILE A 609 4.25 -20.03 5.39
CA ILE A 609 2.97 -19.46 5.82
C ILE A 609 1.94 -19.79 4.73
N MET A 610 1.27 -20.91 4.91
CA MET A 610 0.34 -21.50 3.94
C MET A 610 -1.05 -20.87 4.06
N HIS A 611 -1.71 -20.65 2.92
CA HIS A 611 -3.10 -20.20 2.81
C HIS A 611 -3.95 -21.36 2.24
N PRO A 612 -4.68 -22.10 3.10
CA PRO A 612 -5.13 -23.45 2.77
C PRO A 612 -6.37 -23.54 1.87
N GLU A 613 -7.20 -22.50 1.80
CA GLU A 613 -8.55 -22.58 1.17
C GLU A 613 -8.93 -21.38 0.29
N PHE A 614 -8.31 -20.22 0.47
CA PHE A 614 -8.67 -18.97 -0.22
C PHE A 614 -7.42 -18.29 -0.80
N GLY A 615 -7.64 -17.59 -1.91
CA GLY A 615 -6.65 -16.75 -2.57
C GLY A 615 -5.53 -17.44 -3.32
N ARG A 616 -4.78 -16.61 -4.03
CA ARG A 616 -3.47 -16.91 -4.60
C ARG A 616 -2.54 -15.77 -4.25
N ALA A 617 -1.44 -16.05 -3.56
CA ALA A 617 -0.43 -15.05 -3.28
C ALA A 617 0.21 -14.56 -4.60
N ARG A 618 0.16 -13.25 -4.85
CA ARG A 618 0.61 -12.61 -6.11
C ARG A 618 1.90 -11.82 -5.87
N ASP A 619 1.89 -10.51 -6.06
CA ASP A 619 3.05 -9.64 -5.86
C ASP A 619 3.35 -9.40 -4.37
N LEU A 620 4.61 -9.10 -4.06
CA LEU A 620 5.21 -8.97 -2.74
C LEU A 620 6.31 -7.90 -2.77
N LEU A 621 6.21 -6.91 -1.88
CA LEU A 621 7.26 -5.93 -1.65
C LEU A 621 7.59 -5.77 -0.15
N THR A 622 8.79 -5.29 0.15
CA THR A 622 9.11 -4.79 1.49
C THR A 622 8.94 -3.28 1.51
N PHE A 623 7.90 -2.83 2.22
CA PHE A 623 7.52 -1.44 2.36
C PHE A 623 8.45 -0.75 3.38
N ASP A 624 9.52 -0.14 2.87
CA ASP A 624 10.47 0.66 3.65
C ASP A 624 11.12 1.77 2.82
N ALA A 625 11.36 2.92 3.44
CA ALA A 625 12.06 4.04 2.83
C ALA A 625 13.53 3.74 2.42
N SER A 626 14.21 2.75 3.00
CA SER A 626 15.56 2.35 2.55
C SER A 626 15.57 1.74 1.15
N ASN A 627 14.46 1.13 0.73
CA ASN A 627 14.28 0.58 -0.62
C ASN A 627 13.98 1.67 -1.66
N GLN A 628 13.94 2.94 -1.23
CA GLN A 628 13.80 4.13 -2.07
C GLN A 628 14.87 5.17 -1.68
N PRO A 629 16.16 4.90 -1.95
CA PRO A 629 17.26 5.83 -1.65
C PRO A 629 17.19 7.10 -2.50
N ASP A 630 17.86 8.17 -2.06
CA ASP A 630 17.99 9.40 -2.84
C ASP A 630 19.01 9.22 -3.96
N PHE A 631 18.69 9.79 -5.12
CA PHE A 631 19.58 9.88 -6.26
C PHE A 631 19.52 11.31 -6.84
N GLU A 632 20.65 11.80 -7.37
CA GLU A 632 20.61 12.98 -8.23
C GLU A 632 19.79 12.68 -9.49
N THR A 633 19.13 13.70 -10.04
CA THR A 633 18.26 13.55 -11.21
C THR A 633 18.38 14.74 -12.15
N ALA A 634 18.28 14.48 -13.45
CA ALA A 634 18.15 15.52 -14.47
C ALA A 634 16.73 16.11 -14.53
N CYS A 635 15.74 15.47 -13.89
CA CYS A 635 14.36 15.94 -13.76
C CYS A 635 14.17 16.72 -12.46
N ALA A 636 14.51 18.00 -12.47
CA ALA A 636 14.14 18.95 -11.42
C ALA A 636 12.69 19.45 -11.58
N ASP A 637 12.15 20.10 -10.56
CA ASP A 637 10.84 20.76 -10.63
C ASP A 637 10.78 21.75 -11.80
N GLY A 638 9.78 21.59 -12.67
CA GLY A 638 9.62 22.40 -13.88
C GLY A 638 10.50 21.99 -15.09
N SER A 639 11.27 20.88 -15.03
CA SER A 639 12.08 20.41 -16.17
C SER A 639 11.26 20.16 -17.45
N CYS A 640 9.99 19.74 -17.31
CA CYS A 640 9.01 19.47 -18.37
C CYS A 640 7.59 19.86 -17.91
N LYS A 641 6.66 20.15 -18.83
CA LYS A 641 5.26 20.45 -18.46
C LYS A 641 4.47 19.23 -17.98
N HIS A 642 4.57 18.09 -18.67
CA HIS A 642 3.76 16.89 -18.40
C HIS A 642 4.58 15.74 -17.78
N LEU A 643 5.34 14.99 -18.59
CA LEU A 643 6.23 13.92 -18.12
C LEU A 643 7.68 14.34 -18.31
N CYS A 644 8.50 14.23 -17.26
CA CYS A 644 9.96 14.29 -17.35
C CYS A 644 10.52 12.89 -17.16
N LEU A 645 11.14 12.32 -18.19
CA LEU A 645 11.62 10.94 -18.20
C LEU A 645 13.15 10.92 -18.27
N PRO A 646 13.87 10.53 -17.20
CA PRO A 646 15.34 10.47 -17.18
C PRO A 646 15.94 9.55 -18.27
N LYS A 647 17.12 9.92 -18.78
CA LYS A 647 17.79 9.25 -19.89
C LYS A 647 19.32 9.30 -19.72
N GLY A 648 19.91 8.21 -19.24
CA GLY A 648 21.27 8.22 -18.71
C GLY A 648 21.40 9.14 -17.48
N GLU A 649 22.63 9.37 -17.02
CA GLU A 649 22.88 10.03 -15.72
C GLU A 649 22.49 11.52 -15.67
N LYS A 650 22.62 12.25 -16.78
CA LYS A 650 22.56 13.73 -16.80
C LYS A 650 21.68 14.32 -17.92
N SER A 651 20.77 13.52 -18.46
CA SER A 651 19.83 13.95 -19.50
C SER A 651 18.42 13.44 -19.21
N TYR A 652 17.43 14.06 -19.85
CA TYR A 652 16.03 13.71 -19.74
C TYR A 652 15.30 14.01 -21.05
N THR A 653 14.21 13.27 -21.29
CA THR A 653 13.30 13.49 -22.41
C THR A 653 11.95 13.94 -21.84
N CYS A 654 11.47 15.12 -22.24
CA CYS A 654 10.08 15.47 -21.97
C CYS A 654 9.16 14.68 -22.91
N ARG A 655 8.11 14.07 -22.36
CA ARG A 655 7.01 13.50 -23.14
C ARG A 655 5.68 14.13 -22.73
N CYS A 656 4.76 14.16 -23.67
CA CYS A 656 3.41 14.63 -23.48
C CYS A 656 2.46 13.43 -23.39
N GLY A 657 1.39 13.56 -22.59
CA GLY A 657 0.28 12.61 -22.59
C GLY A 657 -0.48 12.59 -23.93
N LEU A 658 -1.39 11.63 -24.08
CA LEU A 658 -2.22 11.47 -25.28
C LEU A 658 -2.93 12.79 -25.66
N GLY A 659 -2.97 13.12 -26.96
CA GLY A 659 -3.62 14.33 -27.49
C GLY A 659 -2.83 15.63 -27.36
N TYR A 660 -1.64 15.64 -26.75
CA TYR A 660 -0.79 16.85 -26.69
C TYR A 660 0.42 16.73 -27.61
N GLN A 661 0.84 17.85 -28.20
CA GLN A 661 2.03 17.93 -29.07
C GLN A 661 3.21 18.58 -28.33
N ILE A 662 4.42 18.07 -28.53
CA ILE A 662 5.64 18.66 -27.94
C ILE A 662 6.05 19.91 -28.74
N GLY A 663 6.18 21.05 -28.05
CA GLY A 663 6.62 22.31 -28.67
C GLY A 663 8.10 22.30 -29.06
N GLU A 664 8.51 23.28 -29.88
CA GLU A 664 9.87 23.39 -30.42
C GLU A 664 10.97 23.39 -29.35
N ASN A 665 10.69 23.97 -28.17
CA ASN A 665 11.61 23.99 -27.04
C ASN A 665 11.80 22.64 -26.33
N LYS A 666 11.10 21.58 -26.78
CA LYS A 666 11.14 20.21 -26.25
C LYS A 666 10.83 20.09 -24.74
N LYS A 667 10.10 21.07 -24.17
CA LYS A 667 9.69 21.09 -22.74
C LYS A 667 8.20 21.35 -22.53
N ILE A 668 7.61 22.23 -23.34
CA ILE A 668 6.19 22.58 -23.26
C ILE A 668 5.37 21.59 -24.10
N CYS A 669 4.29 21.09 -23.50
CA CYS A 669 3.25 20.36 -24.22
C CYS A 669 2.12 21.33 -24.54
N ALA A 670 1.81 21.46 -25.83
CA ALA A 670 0.82 22.38 -26.39
C ALA A 670 -0.28 21.62 -27.13
N THR A 671 -1.38 22.32 -27.40
CA THR A 671 -2.55 21.79 -28.09
C THR A 671 -2.84 22.64 -29.32
N ASP A 672 -3.08 21.99 -30.46
CA ASP A 672 -3.33 22.65 -31.75
C ASP A 672 -4.79 22.37 -32.17
N LEU A 673 -5.70 23.10 -31.54
CA LEU A 673 -7.15 22.91 -31.67
C LEU A 673 -7.69 23.39 -33.02
N ALA A 674 -8.63 22.63 -33.57
CA ALA A 674 -9.45 23.06 -34.69
C ALA A 674 -10.33 24.26 -34.30
N THR A 675 -10.42 25.24 -35.20
CA THR A 675 -11.25 26.44 -35.03
C THR A 675 -12.73 26.20 -35.32
N ASP A 676 -13.02 25.20 -36.16
CA ASP A 676 -14.36 24.83 -36.64
C ASP A 676 -14.35 23.34 -37.07
N ASN A 677 -15.54 22.77 -37.29
CA ASN A 677 -15.75 21.38 -37.69
C ASN A 677 -15.02 20.39 -36.76
N PHE A 678 -15.43 20.36 -35.48
CA PHE A 678 -14.84 19.49 -34.47
C PHE A 678 -15.87 18.81 -33.56
N LEU A 679 -15.45 17.71 -32.96
CA LEU A 679 -16.16 16.99 -31.91
C LEU A 679 -15.46 17.26 -30.57
N LEU A 680 -16.21 17.42 -29.49
CA LEU A 680 -15.70 17.34 -28.11
C LEU A 680 -16.13 16.01 -27.52
N VAL A 681 -15.21 15.27 -26.91
CA VAL A 681 -15.46 13.93 -26.35
C VAL A 681 -14.80 13.79 -24.99
N THR A 682 -15.51 13.29 -23.98
CA THR A 682 -14.96 13.03 -22.65
C THR A 682 -14.39 11.61 -22.55
N ASP A 683 -13.23 11.44 -21.90
CA ASP A 683 -12.76 10.12 -21.48
C ASP A 683 -12.44 10.14 -19.97
N SER A 684 -13.28 9.44 -19.19
CA SER A 684 -13.21 9.46 -17.73
C SER A 684 -12.07 8.63 -17.15
N TYR A 685 -11.43 7.77 -17.94
CA TYR A 685 -10.30 6.93 -17.50
C TYR A 685 -8.95 7.52 -17.94
N ARG A 686 -8.93 8.24 -19.07
CA ARG A 686 -7.81 9.10 -19.49
C ARG A 686 -7.68 10.41 -18.70
N LYS A 687 -8.67 10.75 -17.86
CA LYS A 687 -8.71 11.99 -17.08
C LYS A 687 -8.67 13.25 -17.96
N GLN A 688 -9.36 13.23 -19.11
CA GLN A 688 -9.16 14.21 -20.19
C GLN A 688 -10.44 14.44 -21.03
N ILE A 689 -10.62 15.66 -21.51
CA ILE A 689 -11.53 15.98 -22.63
C ILE A 689 -10.68 16.12 -23.90
N PHE A 690 -11.13 15.51 -25.00
CA PHE A 690 -10.51 15.60 -26.30
C PHE A 690 -11.35 16.43 -27.28
N GLN A 691 -10.68 17.21 -28.11
CA GLN A 691 -11.24 17.77 -29.34
C GLN A 691 -10.75 16.92 -30.52
N ILE A 692 -11.65 16.56 -31.45
CA ILE A 692 -11.33 15.76 -32.63
C ILE A 692 -11.80 16.50 -33.87
N SER A 693 -10.89 16.82 -34.80
CA SER A 693 -11.23 17.48 -36.06
C SER A 693 -12.05 16.55 -36.96
N MET A 694 -13.26 16.97 -37.36
CA MET A 694 -14.12 16.20 -38.26
C MET A 694 -13.56 16.10 -39.69
N ILE A 695 -12.63 16.98 -40.06
CA ILE A 695 -11.99 17.03 -41.39
C ILE A 695 -10.72 16.17 -41.44
N THR A 696 -9.91 16.17 -40.39
CA THR A 696 -8.56 15.55 -40.40
C THR A 696 -8.42 14.32 -39.50
N GLY A 697 -9.39 14.03 -38.65
CA GLY A 697 -9.27 13.00 -37.61
C GLY A 697 -8.22 13.29 -36.54
N LYS A 698 -7.61 14.49 -36.51
CA LYS A 698 -6.60 14.86 -35.52
C LYS A 698 -7.24 14.97 -34.14
N VAL A 699 -6.76 14.15 -33.20
CA VAL A 699 -7.16 14.16 -31.78
C VAL A 699 -6.25 15.10 -31.00
N GLN A 700 -6.85 15.98 -30.22
CA GLN A 700 -6.19 17.02 -29.42
C GLN A 700 -6.74 17.02 -28.00
N ALA A 701 -5.90 17.26 -26.98
CA ALA A 701 -6.29 17.30 -25.58
C ALA A 701 -6.37 18.75 -25.08
N LEU A 702 -7.53 19.16 -24.53
CA LEU A 702 -7.72 20.52 -24.03
C LEU A 702 -6.86 20.74 -22.77
N ASP A 703 -6.25 21.93 -22.61
CA ASP A 703 -5.24 22.22 -21.56
C ASP A 703 -5.88 22.64 -20.22
N VAL A 704 -6.85 21.83 -19.78
CA VAL A 704 -7.62 21.97 -18.54
C VAL A 704 -6.88 21.36 -17.35
N ARG A 705 -7.22 21.80 -16.12
CA ARG A 705 -6.66 21.27 -14.88
C ARG A 705 -7.61 20.27 -14.25
N ASP A 706 -7.13 19.50 -13.28
CA ASP A 706 -7.93 18.80 -12.27
C ASP A 706 -9.20 18.09 -12.79
N HIS A 707 -9.06 17.36 -13.91
CA HIS A 707 -10.10 16.54 -14.53
C HIS A 707 -10.02 15.12 -13.98
N PHE A 708 -10.81 14.80 -12.94
CA PHE A 708 -10.66 13.48 -12.33
C PHE A 708 -11.54 12.44 -13.03
N ARG A 709 -12.83 12.74 -13.29
CA ARG A 709 -13.71 11.87 -14.11
C ARG A 709 -14.71 12.73 -14.93
N PRO A 710 -14.30 13.33 -16.06
CA PRO A 710 -15.23 14.06 -16.94
C PRO A 710 -16.30 13.12 -17.53
N LEU A 711 -17.57 13.52 -17.47
CA LEU A 711 -18.71 12.72 -17.92
C LEU A 711 -19.47 13.40 -19.07
N ALA A 712 -20.30 14.40 -18.80
CA ALA A 712 -21.04 15.15 -19.83
C ALA A 712 -20.25 16.36 -20.34
N VAL A 713 -20.43 16.79 -21.60
CA VAL A 713 -19.75 17.97 -22.19
C VAL A 713 -20.61 18.72 -23.20
N ASP A 714 -20.57 20.05 -23.14
CA ASP A 714 -21.26 20.92 -24.09
C ASP A 714 -20.50 22.27 -24.28
N TYR A 715 -20.88 23.07 -25.28
CA TYR A 715 -20.12 24.22 -25.76
C TYR A 715 -21.01 25.44 -26.06
N ASP A 716 -20.61 26.60 -25.56
CA ASP A 716 -21.13 27.91 -25.94
C ASP A 716 -20.28 28.45 -27.11
N PRO A 717 -20.78 28.43 -28.36
CA PRO A 717 -20.02 28.89 -29.53
C PRO A 717 -19.93 30.42 -29.60
N VAL A 718 -20.79 31.16 -28.88
CA VAL A 718 -20.83 32.63 -28.89
C VAL A 718 -19.72 33.19 -28.00
N ARG A 719 -19.52 32.61 -26.80
CA ARG A 719 -18.42 32.97 -25.88
C ARG A 719 -17.17 32.11 -26.07
N ARG A 720 -17.26 31.00 -26.81
CA ARG A 720 -16.20 29.97 -26.99
C ARG A 720 -15.78 29.31 -25.68
N ILE A 721 -16.77 29.02 -24.83
CA ILE A 721 -16.62 28.42 -23.50
C ILE A 721 -17.13 26.98 -23.52
N ILE A 722 -16.32 26.04 -23.04
CA ILE A 722 -16.75 24.65 -22.78
C ILE A 722 -17.35 24.54 -21.37
N TYR A 723 -18.29 23.62 -21.21
CA TYR A 723 -18.88 23.24 -19.93
C TYR A 723 -18.85 21.71 -19.81
N TRP A 724 -18.59 21.18 -18.60
CA TRP A 724 -18.58 19.75 -18.36
C TRP A 724 -18.94 19.38 -16.92
N THR A 725 -19.27 18.11 -16.70
CA THR A 725 -19.49 17.52 -15.37
C THR A 725 -18.30 16.64 -14.96
N ASP A 726 -17.82 16.78 -13.73
CA ASP A 726 -16.80 15.89 -13.11
C ASP A 726 -17.45 15.13 -11.96
N VAL A 727 -17.59 13.80 -12.12
CA VAL A 727 -18.26 12.93 -11.14
C VAL A 727 -17.37 12.51 -9.97
N ALA A 728 -16.05 12.72 -10.05
CA ALA A 728 -15.15 12.52 -8.92
C ALA A 728 -15.12 13.74 -8.00
N HIS A 729 -15.01 14.94 -8.57
CA HIS A 729 -15.05 16.20 -7.81
C HIS A 729 -16.45 16.68 -7.43
N LYS A 730 -17.49 16.01 -7.94
CA LYS A 730 -18.91 16.40 -7.76
C LYS A 730 -19.11 17.86 -8.18
N SER A 731 -18.76 18.21 -9.41
CA SER A 731 -18.79 19.60 -9.87
C SER A 731 -19.24 19.76 -11.31
N ILE A 732 -19.91 20.88 -11.61
CA ILE A 732 -20.03 21.43 -12.96
C ILE A 732 -18.98 22.53 -13.09
N LYS A 733 -18.17 22.47 -14.15
CA LYS A 733 -17.05 23.39 -14.40
C LYS A 733 -17.15 23.98 -15.82
N LYS A 734 -16.42 25.07 -16.07
CA LYS A 734 -16.26 25.69 -17.40
C LYS A 734 -14.85 26.20 -17.63
N ALA A 735 -14.45 26.34 -18.89
CA ALA A 735 -13.18 26.93 -19.32
C ALA A 735 -13.32 27.54 -20.72
N GLU A 736 -12.33 28.30 -21.18
CA GLU A 736 -12.19 28.59 -22.61
C GLU A 736 -11.99 27.29 -23.41
N ILE A 737 -12.30 27.30 -24.71
CA ILE A 737 -12.09 26.15 -25.62
C ILE A 737 -10.65 25.61 -25.65
N ASN A 738 -9.66 26.42 -25.25
CA ASN A 738 -8.26 26.02 -25.09
C ASN A 738 -7.97 25.25 -23.78
N GLY A 739 -8.90 25.26 -22.81
CA GLY A 739 -8.79 24.70 -21.46
C GLY A 739 -8.33 25.69 -20.38
N VAL A 740 -7.96 26.91 -20.77
CA VAL A 740 -7.49 27.98 -19.88
C VAL A 740 -8.67 28.67 -19.19
N HIS A 741 -8.39 29.34 -18.07
CA HIS A 741 -9.39 30.03 -17.23
C HIS A 741 -10.52 29.11 -16.73
N GLU A 742 -10.16 27.88 -16.35
CA GLU A 742 -11.03 26.96 -15.64
C GLU A 742 -11.65 27.61 -14.39
N THR A 743 -12.99 27.53 -14.30
CA THR A 743 -13.77 28.06 -13.17
C THR A 743 -14.88 27.08 -12.78
N LEU A 744 -15.14 26.99 -11.48
CA LEU A 744 -16.28 26.24 -10.94
C LEU A 744 -17.58 26.96 -11.27
N VAL A 745 -18.55 26.25 -11.85
CA VAL A 745 -19.91 26.76 -12.13
C VAL A 745 -20.86 26.38 -11.00
N LYS A 746 -20.78 25.12 -10.53
CA LYS A 746 -21.57 24.62 -9.41
C LYS A 746 -20.83 23.49 -8.69
N GLN A 747 -20.71 23.59 -7.37
CA GLN A 747 -20.45 22.41 -6.53
C GLN A 747 -21.74 21.60 -6.39
N LEU A 748 -21.66 20.30 -6.61
CA LEU A 748 -22.74 19.34 -6.44
C LEU A 748 -22.60 18.61 -5.09
N THR A 749 -23.65 17.94 -4.67
CA THR A 749 -23.70 17.11 -3.46
C THR A 749 -22.98 15.77 -3.65
N ASP A 750 -22.57 15.11 -2.57
CA ASP A 750 -21.88 13.81 -2.65
C ASP A 750 -22.73 12.72 -3.33
N ASP A 751 -24.06 12.76 -3.14
CA ASP A 751 -25.02 11.87 -3.82
C ASP A 751 -25.19 12.17 -5.33
N SER A 752 -24.71 13.32 -5.84
CA SER A 752 -24.95 13.74 -7.22
C SER A 752 -24.25 12.87 -8.26
N ILE A 753 -24.95 12.62 -9.36
CA ILE A 753 -24.45 11.95 -10.56
C ILE A 753 -24.99 12.73 -11.78
N ALA A 754 -24.26 13.78 -12.16
CA ALA A 754 -24.64 14.67 -13.25
C ALA A 754 -24.31 14.04 -14.63
N ASP A 755 -25.22 13.19 -15.10
CA ASP A 755 -25.10 12.33 -16.29
C ASP A 755 -25.28 13.07 -17.64
N GLY A 756 -25.78 14.32 -17.64
CA GLY A 756 -26.05 15.08 -18.87
C GLY A 756 -26.09 16.61 -18.68
N LEU A 757 -25.88 17.32 -19.78
CA LEU A 757 -25.68 18.77 -19.84
C LEU A 757 -26.20 19.34 -21.17
N ALA A 758 -26.83 20.52 -21.16
CA ALA A 758 -27.30 21.21 -22.37
C ALA A 758 -27.15 22.74 -22.26
N ILE A 759 -26.57 23.37 -23.27
CA ILE A 759 -26.24 24.80 -23.35
C ILE A 759 -27.14 25.49 -24.39
N ASP A 760 -28.03 26.34 -23.89
CA ASP A 760 -28.79 27.27 -24.72
C ASP A 760 -28.05 28.62 -24.78
N TYR A 761 -27.15 28.74 -25.76
CA TYR A 761 -26.39 29.95 -26.04
C TYR A 761 -27.23 31.08 -26.67
N VAL A 762 -28.50 30.84 -27.03
CA VAL A 762 -29.44 31.88 -27.46
C VAL A 762 -30.07 32.52 -26.23
N ASN A 763 -30.70 31.70 -25.37
CA ASN A 763 -31.47 32.15 -24.21
C ASN A 763 -30.63 32.30 -22.93
N GLN A 764 -29.33 32.02 -22.99
CA GLN A 764 -28.36 32.15 -21.89
C GLN A 764 -28.60 31.20 -20.72
N LEU A 765 -29.03 29.97 -21.02
CA LEU A 765 -29.37 28.94 -20.04
C LEU A 765 -28.46 27.71 -20.15
N LEU A 766 -28.18 27.09 -19.01
CA LEU A 766 -27.56 25.78 -18.87
C LEU A 766 -28.58 24.87 -18.19
N PHE A 767 -28.96 23.77 -18.85
CA PHE A 767 -29.72 22.70 -18.25
C PHE A 767 -28.80 21.54 -17.90
N TYR A 768 -29.06 20.84 -16.80
CA TYR A 768 -28.31 19.64 -16.45
C TYR A 768 -29.23 18.61 -15.79
N SER A 769 -28.89 17.34 -15.96
CA SER A 769 -29.61 16.18 -15.43
C SER A 769 -28.76 15.50 -14.37
N ASP A 770 -29.37 15.19 -13.22
CA ASP A 770 -28.70 14.48 -12.12
C ASP A 770 -29.47 13.21 -11.76
N ALA A 771 -28.86 12.06 -12.05
CA ALA A 771 -29.44 10.74 -11.79
C ALA A 771 -29.39 10.34 -10.31
N GLY A 772 -28.49 10.95 -9.52
CA GLY A 772 -28.30 10.63 -8.11
C GLY A 772 -29.39 11.24 -7.24
N ILE A 773 -29.54 12.57 -7.32
CA ILE A 773 -30.60 13.32 -6.62
C ILE A 773 -31.90 13.45 -7.45
N ARG A 774 -31.94 12.89 -8.66
CA ARG A 774 -33.13 12.73 -9.54
C ARG A 774 -33.81 14.05 -9.93
N ILE A 775 -33.02 15.01 -10.41
CA ILE A 775 -33.54 16.31 -10.88
C ILE A 775 -33.10 16.63 -12.31
N ILE A 776 -33.85 17.54 -12.93
CA ILE A 776 -33.34 18.40 -14.02
C ILE A 776 -33.25 19.81 -13.45
N GLY A 777 -32.05 20.38 -13.43
CA GLY A 777 -31.78 21.75 -13.01
C GLY A 777 -31.59 22.69 -14.19
N VAL A 778 -31.82 23.98 -13.96
CA VAL A 778 -31.53 25.08 -14.89
C VAL A 778 -30.69 26.16 -14.19
N MET A 779 -29.73 26.72 -14.91
CA MET A 779 -28.82 27.77 -14.46
C MET A 779 -28.65 28.86 -15.52
N THR A 780 -28.29 30.08 -15.10
CA THR A 780 -27.98 31.18 -16.02
C THR A 780 -26.49 31.16 -16.43
N LEU A 781 -26.20 31.43 -17.71
CA LEU A 781 -24.83 31.59 -18.24
C LEU A 781 -24.21 32.98 -17.93
N SER A 782 -24.80 33.71 -17.01
CA SER A 782 -24.38 35.06 -16.57
C SER A 782 -23.17 35.02 -15.63
N ALA A 783 -22.64 36.19 -15.27
CA ALA A 783 -21.56 36.33 -14.29
C ALA A 783 -21.99 35.89 -12.86
N TYR A 784 -23.29 35.91 -12.57
CA TYR A 784 -23.90 35.42 -11.34
C TYR A 784 -24.82 34.24 -11.69
N PRO A 785 -24.31 32.99 -11.69
CA PRO A 785 -25.07 31.82 -12.11
C PRO A 785 -26.12 31.45 -11.06
N PHE A 786 -27.36 31.89 -11.29
CA PHE A 786 -28.50 31.47 -10.47
C PHE A 786 -28.80 29.98 -10.72
N HIS A 787 -29.42 29.31 -9.75
CA HIS A 787 -29.85 27.91 -9.87
C HIS A 787 -31.34 27.74 -9.54
N LYS A 788 -32.04 27.00 -10.39
CA LYS A 788 -33.39 26.51 -10.13
C LYS A 788 -33.52 25.03 -10.47
N THR A 789 -34.19 24.29 -9.61
CA THR A 789 -34.68 22.93 -9.88
C THR A 789 -35.93 23.03 -10.75
N LEU A 790 -35.88 22.49 -11.97
CA LEU A 790 -36.97 22.58 -12.96
C LEU A 790 -37.92 21.39 -12.86
N ILE A 791 -37.37 20.16 -12.78
CA ILE A 791 -38.12 18.92 -12.60
C ILE A 791 -37.51 18.13 -11.45
N ASN A 792 -38.33 17.65 -10.51
CA ASN A 792 -37.93 16.96 -9.28
C ASN A 792 -38.82 15.73 -8.94
N SER A 793 -39.65 15.29 -9.89
CA SER A 793 -40.68 14.28 -9.67
C SER A 793 -40.86 13.43 -10.92
N GLY A 794 -41.20 12.14 -10.75
CA GLY A 794 -41.34 11.21 -11.87
C GLY A 794 -40.06 11.02 -12.68
N LEU A 795 -38.89 11.21 -12.05
CA LEU A 795 -37.56 10.88 -12.59
C LEU A 795 -36.96 9.76 -11.71
N GLU A 796 -36.31 8.79 -12.34
CA GLU A 796 -35.65 7.68 -11.67
C GLU A 796 -34.16 7.64 -11.97
N LYS A 797 -33.81 7.66 -13.27
CA LYS A 797 -32.43 7.69 -13.76
C LYS A 797 -32.37 8.54 -15.04
N VAL A 798 -32.64 9.82 -14.89
CA VAL A 798 -32.46 10.80 -15.97
C VAL A 798 -31.00 10.79 -16.45
N ARG A 799 -30.77 10.71 -17.77
CA ARG A 799 -29.42 10.66 -18.37
C ARG A 799 -29.16 11.87 -19.27
N SER A 800 -29.35 11.74 -20.57
CA SER A 800 -29.08 12.83 -21.51
C SER A 800 -30.21 13.84 -21.44
N VAL A 801 -29.85 15.13 -21.47
CA VAL A 801 -30.76 16.27 -21.63
C VAL A 801 -30.25 17.10 -22.80
N ILE A 802 -31.14 17.61 -23.64
CA ILE A 802 -30.82 18.51 -24.76
C ILE A 802 -31.86 19.61 -24.89
N ALA A 803 -31.45 20.78 -25.39
CA ALA A 803 -32.29 21.98 -25.51
C ALA A 803 -32.59 22.34 -26.97
N SER A 804 -33.79 22.87 -27.22
CA SER A 804 -34.26 23.35 -28.52
C SER A 804 -34.67 24.83 -28.41
N PRO A 805 -33.78 25.79 -28.74
CA PRO A 805 -34.08 27.22 -28.63
C PRO A 805 -35.27 27.65 -29.49
N ILE A 806 -35.41 27.05 -30.69
CA ILE A 806 -36.47 27.36 -31.66
C ILE A 806 -37.83 26.82 -31.18
N GLU A 807 -37.88 25.64 -30.55
CA GLU A 807 -39.13 25.08 -30.01
C GLU A 807 -39.42 25.52 -28.58
N LYS A 808 -38.47 26.19 -27.91
CA LYS A 808 -38.49 26.58 -26.49
C LYS A 808 -38.71 25.39 -25.54
N ARG A 809 -38.11 24.24 -25.88
CA ARG A 809 -38.30 22.97 -25.16
C ARG A 809 -36.96 22.34 -24.78
N ILE A 810 -37.01 21.51 -23.74
CA ILE A 810 -35.96 20.54 -23.43
C ILE A 810 -36.49 19.12 -23.62
N TYR A 811 -35.60 18.20 -23.94
CA TYR A 811 -35.85 16.78 -24.14
C TYR A 811 -34.87 15.99 -23.27
N TRP A 812 -35.31 14.89 -22.64
CA TRP A 812 -34.43 14.04 -21.85
C TRP A 812 -34.77 12.56 -21.94
N SER A 813 -33.78 11.71 -21.66
CA SER A 813 -33.94 10.27 -21.47
C SER A 813 -33.99 9.90 -19.98
N ASP A 814 -34.77 8.88 -19.64
CA ASP A 814 -34.73 8.21 -18.34
C ASP A 814 -34.64 6.69 -18.58
N TRP A 815 -33.71 6.03 -17.88
CA TRP A 815 -33.46 4.58 -17.98
C TRP A 815 -33.78 3.82 -16.67
N GLY A 816 -34.69 4.37 -15.85
CA GLY A 816 -35.27 3.70 -14.69
C GLY A 816 -36.18 2.51 -15.03
N SER A 817 -37.09 2.19 -14.12
CA SER A 817 -38.04 1.07 -14.26
C SER A 817 -39.07 1.27 -15.39
N ASP A 818 -39.44 2.53 -15.65
CA ASP A 818 -40.27 2.97 -16.80
C ASP A 818 -39.40 3.75 -17.81
N PRO A 819 -38.57 3.07 -18.63
CA PRO A 819 -37.61 3.73 -19.52
C PRO A 819 -38.31 4.46 -20.67
N LYS A 820 -37.91 5.72 -20.89
CA LYS A 820 -38.65 6.69 -21.71
C LYS A 820 -37.79 7.84 -22.23
N ILE A 821 -38.31 8.54 -23.24
CA ILE A 821 -37.88 9.89 -23.61
C ILE A 821 -39.07 10.82 -23.40
N GLU A 822 -38.80 11.95 -22.75
CA GLU A 822 -39.78 12.99 -22.42
C GLU A 822 -39.35 14.35 -22.95
N ARG A 823 -40.29 15.29 -22.96
CA ARG A 823 -40.06 16.71 -23.24
C ARG A 823 -40.89 17.60 -22.32
N CYS A 824 -40.45 18.84 -22.12
CA CYS A 824 -41.26 19.94 -21.56
C CYS A 824 -40.80 21.28 -22.17
N GLY A 825 -41.54 22.36 -21.90
CA GLY A 825 -41.04 23.72 -22.13
C GLY A 825 -39.84 24.04 -21.24
N MET A 826 -39.02 25.03 -21.63
CA MET A 826 -37.90 25.49 -20.80
C MET A 826 -38.36 26.12 -19.47
N ASP A 827 -39.64 26.48 -19.37
CA ASP A 827 -40.36 26.89 -18.17
C ASP A 827 -40.94 25.71 -17.34
N GLY A 828 -40.68 24.46 -17.74
CA GLY A 828 -41.21 23.24 -17.13
C GLY A 828 -42.64 22.87 -17.56
N SER A 829 -43.29 23.67 -18.40
CA SER A 829 -44.68 23.45 -18.82
C SER A 829 -44.83 22.31 -19.85
N GLU A 830 -46.06 21.86 -20.09
CA GLU A 830 -46.39 20.86 -21.13
C GLU A 830 -45.54 19.56 -21.09
N ARG A 831 -45.19 19.06 -19.90
CA ARG A 831 -44.42 17.81 -19.77
C ARG A 831 -45.17 16.64 -20.44
N GLN A 832 -44.52 15.97 -21.37
CA GLN A 832 -45.08 14.89 -22.19
C GLN A 832 -44.04 13.79 -22.41
N VAL A 833 -44.46 12.53 -22.25
CA VAL A 833 -43.70 11.36 -22.70
C VAL A 833 -43.88 11.21 -24.21
N ILE A 834 -42.79 11.26 -24.98
CA ILE A 834 -42.81 11.15 -26.45
C ILE A 834 -42.35 9.78 -26.97
N ALA A 835 -41.62 9.00 -26.16
CA ALA A 835 -41.39 7.59 -26.41
C ALA A 835 -41.36 6.79 -25.10
N LYS A 836 -41.92 5.58 -25.12
CA LYS A 836 -41.76 4.56 -24.08
C LYS A 836 -41.02 3.36 -24.67
N PHE A 837 -40.16 2.74 -23.86
CA PHE A 837 -39.40 1.56 -24.25
C PHE A 837 -39.90 0.30 -23.52
N LYS A 838 -39.32 -0.85 -23.85
CA LYS A 838 -39.52 -2.07 -23.07
C LYS A 838 -38.73 -1.96 -21.76
N GLU A 839 -39.21 -2.65 -20.73
CA GLU A 839 -38.54 -2.76 -19.43
C GLU A 839 -37.05 -3.14 -19.60
N GLY A 840 -36.18 -2.45 -18.88
CA GLY A 840 -34.73 -2.62 -18.94
C GLY A 840 -34.00 -1.96 -20.11
N ALA A 841 -34.68 -1.29 -21.05
CA ALA A 841 -34.04 -0.52 -22.12
C ALA A 841 -33.21 0.66 -21.58
N TRP A 842 -32.08 0.98 -22.24
CA TRP A 842 -31.13 2.01 -21.79
C TRP A 842 -30.98 3.13 -22.83
N PRO A 843 -31.94 4.07 -22.97
CA PRO A 843 -31.81 5.24 -23.83
C PRO A 843 -30.73 6.18 -23.28
N ASN A 844 -29.51 6.10 -23.81
CA ASN A 844 -28.36 6.81 -23.26
C ASN A 844 -28.31 8.26 -23.75
N GLY A 845 -27.68 8.52 -24.89
CA GLY A 845 -27.56 9.84 -25.51
C GLY A 845 -28.73 10.22 -26.41
N LEU A 846 -29.01 11.53 -26.49
CA LEU A 846 -29.94 12.17 -27.42
C LEU A 846 -29.21 13.21 -28.28
N ALA A 847 -29.61 13.35 -29.54
CA ALA A 847 -29.22 14.46 -30.43
C ALA A 847 -30.45 15.02 -31.16
N LEU A 848 -30.38 16.28 -31.60
CA LEU A 848 -31.52 16.98 -32.22
C LEU A 848 -31.11 17.76 -33.47
N ASP A 849 -31.74 17.43 -34.59
CA ASP A 849 -31.82 18.34 -35.73
C ASP A 849 -32.91 19.37 -35.46
N VAL A 850 -32.50 20.56 -35.00
CA VAL A 850 -33.41 21.66 -34.64
C VAL A 850 -34.13 22.23 -35.87
N ARG A 851 -33.54 22.09 -37.07
CA ARG A 851 -34.08 22.62 -38.34
C ARG A 851 -35.10 21.65 -38.95
N GLU A 852 -34.82 20.35 -38.95
CA GLU A 852 -35.76 19.29 -39.39
C GLU A 852 -36.77 18.87 -38.29
N LYS A 853 -36.65 19.41 -37.07
CA LYS A 853 -37.45 19.06 -35.88
C LYS A 853 -37.43 17.55 -35.62
N ARG A 854 -36.22 16.99 -35.63
CA ARG A 854 -35.99 15.55 -35.63
C ARG A 854 -34.99 15.13 -34.57
N LEU A 855 -35.44 14.30 -33.64
CA LEU A 855 -34.66 13.77 -32.53
C LEU A 855 -34.05 12.42 -32.92
N TYR A 856 -32.84 12.18 -32.45
CA TYR A 856 -32.03 10.98 -32.63
C TYR A 856 -31.61 10.45 -31.26
N TRP A 857 -31.50 9.13 -31.09
CA TRP A 857 -31.02 8.56 -29.85
C TRP A 857 -30.35 7.20 -30.04
N VAL A 858 -29.61 6.80 -29.01
CA VAL A 858 -28.99 5.48 -28.88
C VAL A 858 -29.58 4.71 -27.69
N ASP A 859 -29.66 3.39 -27.83
CA ASP A 859 -30.12 2.48 -26.79
C ASP A 859 -29.09 1.37 -26.58
N ALA A 860 -28.48 1.30 -25.40
CA ALA A 860 -27.35 0.41 -25.11
C ALA A 860 -27.73 -0.94 -24.50
N ARG A 861 -29.03 -1.27 -24.46
CA ARG A 861 -29.52 -2.60 -24.05
C ARG A 861 -30.15 -3.36 -25.20
N SER A 862 -30.71 -2.64 -26.15
CA SER A 862 -31.22 -3.18 -27.42
C SER A 862 -30.43 -2.68 -28.63
N ASN A 863 -29.24 -2.13 -28.36
CA ASN A 863 -28.08 -1.96 -29.23
C ASN A 863 -28.39 -1.34 -30.59
N LYS A 864 -29.29 -0.35 -30.56
CA LYS A 864 -29.90 0.30 -31.73
C LYS A 864 -29.69 1.81 -31.74
N ILE A 865 -29.65 2.36 -32.94
CA ILE A 865 -29.63 3.80 -33.23
C ILE A 865 -30.95 4.13 -33.92
N ALA A 866 -31.69 5.12 -33.42
CA ALA A 866 -33.05 5.41 -33.87
C ALA A 866 -33.35 6.91 -33.93
N SER A 867 -34.46 7.26 -34.58
CA SER A 867 -34.86 8.65 -34.84
C SER A 867 -36.37 8.82 -34.91
N MET A 868 -36.89 9.97 -34.42
CA MET A 868 -38.31 10.35 -34.38
C MET A 868 -38.48 11.86 -34.68
N THR A 869 -39.67 12.34 -35.02
CA THR A 869 -39.97 13.79 -34.97
C THR A 869 -40.15 14.26 -33.52
N THR A 870 -39.91 15.54 -33.23
CA THR A 870 -39.94 16.09 -31.85
C THR A 870 -41.29 16.02 -31.12
N ASP A 871 -42.34 15.56 -31.81
CA ASP A 871 -43.67 15.26 -31.30
C ASP A 871 -43.91 13.76 -31.02
N GLY A 872 -42.87 12.92 -31.09
CA GLY A 872 -42.93 11.48 -30.86
C GLY A 872 -43.37 10.64 -32.06
N LYS A 873 -43.63 11.26 -33.22
CA LYS A 873 -44.09 10.54 -34.43
C LYS A 873 -42.93 10.09 -35.33
N HIS A 874 -43.27 9.40 -36.43
CA HIS A 874 -42.34 9.02 -37.51
C HIS A 874 -41.04 8.36 -37.02
N GLN A 875 -41.18 7.37 -36.14
CA GLN A 875 -40.09 6.61 -35.56
C GLN A 875 -39.48 5.63 -36.58
N TYR A 876 -38.16 5.69 -36.75
CA TYR A 876 -37.37 4.76 -37.56
C TYR A 876 -36.18 4.23 -36.76
N ILE A 877 -35.79 2.98 -37.02
CA ILE A 877 -34.50 2.42 -36.60
C ILE A 877 -33.53 2.66 -37.76
N LEU A 878 -32.40 3.31 -37.48
CA LEU A 878 -31.38 3.66 -38.47
C LEU A 878 -30.28 2.60 -38.57
N TYR A 879 -29.96 1.96 -37.45
CA TYR A 879 -28.97 0.90 -37.32
C TYR A 879 -29.25 0.02 -36.10
N ASN A 880 -28.81 -1.23 -36.13
CA ASN A 880 -28.98 -2.21 -35.05
C ASN A 880 -27.87 -3.27 -35.14
N GLU A 881 -27.22 -3.60 -34.02
CA GLU A 881 -26.06 -4.49 -33.97
C GLU A 881 -26.02 -5.27 -32.66
N SER A 882 -25.54 -6.52 -32.65
CA SER A 882 -25.61 -7.39 -31.48
C SER A 882 -24.77 -6.92 -30.28
N ASP A 883 -23.61 -6.29 -30.51
CA ASP A 883 -22.56 -6.18 -29.48
C ASP A 883 -22.16 -4.75 -29.10
N ALA A 884 -22.82 -3.73 -29.65
CA ALA A 884 -22.52 -2.32 -29.37
C ALA A 884 -23.11 -1.82 -28.04
N HIS A 885 -22.37 -0.98 -27.32
CA HIS A 885 -22.82 -0.33 -26.09
C HIS A 885 -22.65 1.20 -26.21
N TYR A 886 -23.47 1.80 -27.08
CA TYR A 886 -23.47 3.23 -27.38
C TYR A 886 -23.76 4.10 -26.15
N PHE A 887 -22.97 5.13 -25.89
CA PHE A 887 -23.22 6.08 -24.80
C PHE A 887 -23.75 7.42 -25.32
N GLY A 888 -22.87 8.28 -25.84
CA GLY A 888 -23.23 9.59 -26.39
C GLY A 888 -23.53 9.52 -27.88
N ILE A 889 -24.27 10.53 -28.35
CA ILE A 889 -24.57 10.75 -29.77
C ILE A 889 -24.60 12.25 -30.06
N ALA A 890 -23.92 12.68 -31.12
CA ALA A 890 -23.96 14.04 -31.63
C ALA A 890 -24.35 14.06 -33.12
N LEU A 891 -24.89 15.19 -33.59
CA LEU A 891 -25.24 15.43 -34.99
C LEU A 891 -24.36 16.55 -35.55
N SER A 892 -23.84 16.39 -36.77
CA SER A 892 -23.28 17.49 -37.56
C SER A 892 -23.42 17.16 -39.06
N GLY A 893 -24.08 18.03 -39.81
CA GLY A 893 -24.40 17.82 -41.22
C GLY A 893 -25.28 16.58 -41.46
N ASP A 894 -24.94 15.80 -42.48
CA ASP A 894 -25.63 14.53 -42.80
C ASP A 894 -25.17 13.35 -41.91
N TYR A 895 -24.41 13.56 -40.83
CA TYR A 895 -23.80 12.48 -40.03
C TYR A 895 -24.08 12.57 -38.53
N LEU A 896 -24.29 11.39 -37.93
CA LEU A 896 -24.34 11.14 -36.50
C LEU A 896 -22.99 10.57 -36.04
N TYR A 897 -22.46 11.08 -34.93
CA TYR A 897 -21.20 10.65 -34.31
C TYR A 897 -21.50 10.03 -32.94
N LEU A 898 -20.87 8.89 -32.63
CA LEU A 898 -21.33 7.96 -31.60
C LEU A 898 -20.15 7.41 -30.78
N THR A 899 -20.23 7.42 -29.45
CA THR A 899 -19.24 6.75 -28.59
C THR A 899 -19.72 5.34 -28.22
N ASP A 900 -18.84 4.33 -28.31
CA ASP A 900 -19.18 2.93 -28.02
C ASP A 900 -18.26 2.33 -26.94
N TRP A 901 -18.84 1.94 -25.80
CA TRP A 901 -18.13 1.32 -24.66
C TRP A 901 -17.69 -0.13 -24.92
N SER A 902 -18.27 -0.82 -25.90
CA SER A 902 -17.82 -2.18 -26.28
C SER A 902 -16.52 -2.15 -27.09
N ARG A 903 -16.31 -1.07 -27.84
CA ARG A 903 -15.17 -0.90 -28.76
C ARG A 903 -14.11 0.08 -28.25
N ASN A 904 -14.48 0.96 -27.32
CA ASN A 904 -13.72 2.15 -26.93
C ASN A 904 -13.32 3.00 -28.16
N SER A 905 -14.24 3.13 -29.12
CA SER A 905 -14.03 3.84 -30.39
C SER A 905 -15.13 4.87 -30.66
N LEU A 906 -14.86 5.74 -31.62
CA LEU A 906 -15.75 6.78 -32.10
C LEU A 906 -16.29 6.38 -33.48
N MET A 907 -17.59 6.11 -33.56
CA MET A 907 -18.25 5.63 -34.77
C MET A 907 -19.03 6.76 -35.46
N ARG A 908 -19.31 6.61 -36.75
CA ARG A 908 -20.11 7.54 -37.57
C ARG A 908 -21.17 6.79 -38.38
N LEU A 909 -22.38 7.35 -38.44
CA LEU A 909 -23.51 6.83 -39.23
C LEU A 909 -24.17 7.97 -40.03
N PRO A 910 -24.58 7.79 -41.29
CA PRO A 910 -25.40 8.78 -41.99
C PRO A 910 -26.75 9.00 -41.28
N LYS A 911 -27.21 10.25 -41.15
CA LYS A 911 -28.44 10.60 -40.39
C LYS A 911 -29.75 10.07 -41.00
N LYS A 912 -29.66 9.47 -42.19
CA LYS A 912 -30.75 8.79 -42.92
C LYS A 912 -30.70 7.26 -42.78
N GLY A 913 -29.77 6.74 -41.98
CA GLY A 913 -29.42 5.31 -41.91
C GLY A 913 -28.41 4.92 -43.02
N GLY A 914 -27.77 3.77 -42.85
CA GLY A 914 -26.74 3.29 -43.78
C GLY A 914 -25.72 2.38 -43.12
N GLN A 915 -24.51 2.35 -43.67
CA GLN A 915 -23.37 1.66 -43.07
C GLN A 915 -22.83 2.46 -41.87
N LEU A 916 -22.59 1.76 -40.75
CA LEU A 916 -21.81 2.29 -39.64
C LEU A 916 -20.33 2.22 -39.98
N GLU A 917 -19.62 3.33 -39.80
CA GLU A 917 -18.18 3.46 -40.05
C GLU A 917 -17.47 3.69 -38.71
N ASN A 918 -16.25 3.16 -38.56
CA ASN A 918 -15.36 3.68 -37.52
C ASN A 918 -14.87 5.04 -38.00
N PHE A 919 -15.20 6.13 -37.30
CA PHE A 919 -14.78 7.47 -37.71
C PHE A 919 -13.26 7.67 -37.55
N TRP A 920 -12.64 6.88 -36.67
CA TRP A 920 -11.28 7.11 -36.26
C TRP A 920 -10.54 5.79 -35.96
N ASP A 921 -9.57 5.42 -36.78
CA ASP A 921 -8.78 4.18 -36.66
C ASP A 921 -7.36 4.38 -36.12
N GLY A 922 -6.96 5.63 -35.84
CA GLY A 922 -5.59 6.13 -35.75
C GLY A 922 -4.72 5.67 -34.57
N THR A 923 -4.78 4.40 -34.17
CA THR A 923 -3.87 3.73 -33.21
C THR A 923 -3.77 4.34 -31.80
N SER A 924 -4.91 4.74 -31.23
CA SER A 924 -5.04 5.06 -29.80
C SER A 924 -6.29 4.41 -29.20
N LYS A 925 -6.24 3.69 -28.07
CA LYS A 925 -5.81 4.12 -26.73
C LYS A 925 -6.79 5.09 -26.06
N PHE A 926 -7.94 5.41 -26.67
CA PHE A 926 -9.15 5.73 -25.89
C PHE A 926 -9.53 4.55 -24.99
N VAL A 927 -10.16 4.81 -23.85
CA VAL A 927 -10.37 3.79 -22.80
C VAL A 927 -11.79 3.84 -22.21
N ARG A 928 -12.37 5.04 -22.05
CA ARG A 928 -13.76 5.18 -21.61
C ARG A 928 -14.40 6.46 -22.14
N LEU A 929 -14.60 6.50 -23.45
CA LEU A 929 -15.35 7.57 -24.12
C LEU A 929 -16.78 7.62 -23.56
N ASN A 930 -17.18 8.74 -22.95
CA ASN A 930 -18.54 8.92 -22.46
C ASN A 930 -19.33 9.80 -23.43
N ASP A 931 -19.51 11.07 -23.10
CA ASP A 931 -20.36 11.99 -23.85
C ASP A 931 -19.64 12.61 -25.06
N ILE A 932 -20.43 13.10 -26.02
CA ILE A 932 -19.94 13.71 -27.25
C ILE A 932 -20.82 14.89 -27.68
N HIS A 933 -20.18 16.02 -27.98
CA HIS A 933 -20.79 17.20 -28.60
C HIS A 933 -20.14 17.45 -29.98
N ALA A 934 -20.88 17.99 -30.95
CA ALA A 934 -20.36 18.34 -32.28
C ALA A 934 -20.58 19.83 -32.59
N PHE A 935 -19.54 20.49 -33.09
CA PHE A 935 -19.58 21.90 -33.46
C PHE A 935 -19.22 22.11 -34.95
N ASN A 936 -20.08 22.87 -35.63
CA ASN A 936 -19.93 23.33 -37.00
C ASN A 936 -20.52 24.75 -37.10
N SER A 937 -19.71 25.71 -37.54
CA SER A 937 -20.08 27.13 -37.61
C SER A 937 -21.31 27.42 -38.49
N THR A 938 -21.60 26.56 -39.47
CA THR A 938 -22.76 26.69 -40.37
C THR A 938 -24.10 26.24 -39.74
N GLU A 939 -24.04 25.61 -38.58
CA GLU A 939 -25.21 25.04 -37.88
C GLU A 939 -25.68 25.91 -36.70
N ILE A 940 -24.91 26.95 -36.35
CA ILE A 940 -25.27 27.94 -35.32
C ILE A 940 -26.67 28.53 -35.57
N ILE A 941 -27.44 28.66 -34.50
CA ILE A 941 -28.80 29.20 -34.50
C ILE A 941 -28.72 30.72 -34.28
N SER A 942 -29.15 31.49 -35.27
CA SER A 942 -29.22 32.97 -35.23
C SER A 942 -30.51 33.50 -34.58
N GLU A 943 -31.12 32.70 -33.70
CA GLU A 943 -32.27 33.05 -32.86
C GLU A 943 -32.05 34.37 -32.10
N VAL A 944 -32.98 35.33 -32.21
CA VAL A 944 -33.13 36.39 -31.21
C VAL A 944 -33.88 35.80 -30.02
N SER A 945 -33.29 35.83 -28.83
CA SER A 945 -33.98 35.36 -27.63
C SER A 945 -35.25 36.18 -27.38
N PRO A 946 -36.39 35.56 -27.01
CA PRO A 946 -37.55 36.29 -26.53
C PRO A 946 -37.31 37.00 -25.19
N CYS A 947 -36.25 36.63 -24.45
CA CYS A 947 -35.87 37.22 -23.18
C CYS A 947 -34.94 38.43 -23.38
N SER A 948 -35.28 39.56 -22.77
CA SER A 948 -34.40 40.74 -22.69
C SER A 948 -33.67 40.80 -21.34
N SER A 949 -32.62 41.62 -21.25
CA SER A 949 -31.88 41.84 -20.00
C SER A 949 -32.67 42.50 -18.88
N GLU A 950 -33.83 43.11 -19.19
CA GLU A 950 -34.74 43.73 -18.21
C GLU A 950 -36.06 42.94 -18.05
N SER A 951 -36.22 41.80 -18.74
CA SER A 951 -37.47 41.01 -18.69
C SER A 951 -37.73 40.39 -17.32
N CYS A 952 -36.69 39.95 -16.60
CA CYS A 952 -36.81 39.24 -15.33
C CYS A 952 -35.63 39.53 -14.41
N SER A 953 -35.89 39.56 -13.10
CA SER A 953 -34.85 39.82 -12.09
C SER A 953 -33.78 38.73 -11.96
N HIS A 954 -34.09 37.47 -12.26
CA HIS A 954 -33.21 36.31 -12.03
C HIS A 954 -33.18 35.35 -13.23
N PHE A 955 -34.23 34.54 -13.44
CA PHE A 955 -34.39 33.73 -14.65
C PHE A 955 -35.48 34.31 -15.54
N CYS A 956 -35.20 34.38 -16.85
CA CYS A 956 -36.23 34.43 -17.89
C CYS A 956 -36.21 33.08 -18.62
N LEU A 957 -37.33 32.37 -18.61
CA LEU A 957 -37.47 31.05 -19.23
C LEU A 957 -38.40 31.15 -20.44
N PRO A 958 -37.92 30.87 -21.67
CA PRO A 958 -38.78 30.82 -22.85
C PRO A 958 -39.90 29.79 -22.67
N SER A 959 -41.14 30.15 -23.00
CA SER A 959 -42.28 29.23 -22.89
C SER A 959 -42.85 28.86 -24.27
N PRO A 960 -43.12 27.57 -24.54
CA PRO A 960 -43.70 27.11 -25.79
C PRO A 960 -45.22 27.32 -25.88
N ARG A 961 -45.88 27.71 -24.77
CA ARG A 961 -47.32 27.95 -24.68
C ARG A 961 -47.76 29.13 -25.55
N THR A 962 -49.03 29.13 -25.95
CA THR A 962 -49.54 30.14 -26.88
C THR A 962 -49.82 31.49 -26.20
N ILE A 963 -49.90 32.56 -27.01
CA ILE A 963 -50.28 33.91 -26.56
C ILE A 963 -51.70 34.01 -25.98
N TYR A 964 -52.48 32.93 -26.06
CA TYR A 964 -53.81 32.80 -25.44
C TYR A 964 -53.76 32.19 -24.04
N GLU A 965 -52.63 31.59 -23.65
CA GLU A 965 -52.39 30.97 -22.34
C GLU A 965 -51.48 31.81 -21.45
N ILE A 966 -50.53 32.53 -22.07
CA ILE A 966 -49.56 33.41 -21.39
C ILE A 966 -49.44 34.74 -22.14
N LYS A 967 -49.31 35.83 -21.39
CA LYS A 967 -49.28 37.20 -21.91
C LYS A 967 -48.01 37.49 -22.73
N ASP A 968 -46.88 36.95 -22.30
CA ASP A 968 -45.55 37.23 -22.82
C ASP A 968 -44.89 35.89 -23.26
N PRO A 969 -43.98 35.88 -24.27
CA PRO A 969 -43.45 34.65 -24.88
C PRO A 969 -42.41 33.90 -24.01
N TRP A 970 -42.31 34.27 -22.73
CA TRP A 970 -41.38 33.82 -21.69
C TRP A 970 -42.04 33.99 -20.32
N ILE A 971 -41.46 33.39 -19.28
CA ILE A 971 -41.93 33.48 -17.90
C ILE A 971 -40.74 33.72 -16.98
N CYS A 972 -40.89 34.62 -16.00
CA CYS A 972 -39.86 34.78 -14.96
C CYS A 972 -39.91 33.67 -13.93
N ALA A 973 -38.74 33.20 -13.52
CA ALA A 973 -38.59 32.22 -12.46
C ALA A 973 -37.54 32.64 -11.45
N CYS A 974 -37.66 32.11 -10.24
CA CYS A 974 -36.81 32.45 -9.12
C CYS A 974 -35.92 31.27 -8.69
N PRO A 975 -34.70 31.54 -8.18
CA PRO A 975 -33.85 30.52 -7.56
C PRO A 975 -34.59 29.72 -6.48
N ASP A 976 -34.13 28.52 -6.16
CA ASP A 976 -34.84 27.61 -5.24
C ASP A 976 -35.03 28.13 -3.80
N HIS A 977 -34.41 29.26 -3.45
CA HIS A 977 -34.53 29.93 -2.14
C HIS A 977 -35.32 31.26 -2.20
N LEU A 978 -35.90 31.63 -3.36
CA LEU A 978 -36.70 32.84 -3.55
C LEU A 978 -38.05 32.51 -4.21
N VAL A 979 -39.07 33.30 -3.92
CA VAL A 979 -40.40 33.20 -4.53
C VAL A 979 -40.64 34.35 -5.52
N LEU A 980 -41.47 34.12 -6.53
CA LEU A 980 -41.84 35.15 -7.50
C LEU A 980 -42.86 36.10 -6.87
N SER A 981 -42.61 37.41 -6.97
CA SER A 981 -43.49 38.44 -6.42
C SER A 981 -44.79 38.57 -7.22
N SER A 982 -45.77 39.29 -6.67
CA SER A 982 -47.05 39.57 -7.31
C SER A 982 -46.96 40.39 -8.61
N ASP A 983 -45.81 41.00 -8.92
CA ASP A 983 -45.54 41.62 -10.22
C ASP A 983 -45.18 40.62 -11.33
N GLY A 984 -44.88 39.36 -10.98
CA GLY A 984 -44.49 38.32 -11.93
C GLY A 984 -43.09 38.49 -12.56
N HIS A 985 -42.27 39.44 -12.09
CA HIS A 985 -40.96 39.79 -12.67
C HIS A 985 -39.83 39.74 -11.63
N ASN A 986 -40.10 40.19 -10.41
CA ASN A 986 -39.14 40.25 -9.31
C ASN A 986 -39.21 39.01 -8.41
N CYS A 987 -38.05 38.59 -7.90
CA CYS A 987 -37.93 37.51 -6.92
C CYS A 987 -37.66 38.10 -5.54
N VAL A 988 -38.39 37.61 -4.53
CA VAL A 988 -38.32 38.07 -3.15
C VAL A 988 -38.08 36.90 -2.21
N VAL A 989 -37.62 37.18 -0.99
CA VAL A 989 -37.59 36.20 0.09
C VAL A 989 -39.02 35.97 0.57
N ASP A 990 -39.38 34.72 0.88
CA ASP A 990 -40.71 34.39 1.38
C ASP A 990 -40.85 34.80 2.86
N GLU A 991 -41.48 35.95 3.11
CA GLU A 991 -41.73 36.48 4.46
C GLU A 991 -42.60 35.55 5.34
N VAL A 992 -43.33 34.59 4.75
CA VAL A 992 -44.08 33.57 5.51
C VAL A 992 -43.12 32.64 6.27
N SER A 993 -41.86 32.51 5.82
CA SER A 993 -40.84 31.70 6.50
C SER A 993 -40.30 32.33 7.79
N GLU A 994 -40.32 33.66 7.94
CA GLU A 994 -39.83 34.33 9.17
C GLU A 994 -40.78 34.14 10.37
N HIS A 995 -42.08 33.95 10.12
CA HIS A 995 -43.06 33.81 11.21
C HIS A 995 -42.93 32.51 12.03
N ASN A 996 -42.13 31.55 11.57
CA ASN A 996 -41.71 30.37 12.35
C ASN A 996 -40.27 30.43 12.88
N SER A 997 -39.46 31.42 12.49
CA SER A 997 -38.09 31.63 13.01
C SER A 997 -38.01 32.71 14.10
N SER A 998 -39.09 33.48 14.32
CA SER A 998 -39.17 34.65 15.20
C SER A 998 -39.09 34.37 16.71
N PHE A 999 -38.35 33.34 17.15
CA PHE A 999 -38.08 33.06 18.57
C PHE A 999 -36.61 32.69 18.88
N ALA A 1000 -35.64 33.11 18.06
CA ALA A 1000 -34.21 32.96 18.32
C ALA A 1000 -33.42 34.29 18.20
N GLY A 1001 -33.25 34.97 19.34
CA GLY A 1001 -32.16 35.92 19.67
C GLY A 1001 -31.57 36.84 18.58
N ARG A 1002 -31.96 38.12 18.59
CA ARG A 1002 -31.22 39.21 17.90
C ARG A 1002 -29.75 39.24 18.32
N HIS A 1003 -28.83 39.28 17.35
CA HIS A 1003 -27.64 40.13 17.42
C HIS A 1003 -27.36 40.75 16.04
N LYS A 1004 -26.99 42.03 16.01
CA LYS A 1004 -26.76 42.78 14.75
C LYS A 1004 -25.36 42.53 14.22
N HIS A 1005 -25.24 42.36 12.91
CA HIS A 1005 -24.25 43.10 12.14
C HIS A 1005 -24.95 43.94 11.07
N ARG A 1006 -24.24 44.92 10.52
CA ARG A 1006 -24.81 46.06 9.78
C ARG A 1006 -23.82 46.51 8.72
N ASP A 1007 -24.16 46.27 7.45
CA ASP A 1007 -23.46 46.85 6.31
C ASP A 1007 -24.42 47.71 5.49
N THR A 1008 -23.91 48.81 4.95
CA THR A 1008 -24.71 49.84 4.27
C THR A 1008 -24.01 50.39 3.04
N THR A 1009 -24.63 50.16 1.88
CA THR A 1009 -24.74 51.08 0.74
C THR A 1009 -23.48 51.75 0.15
N THR A 1010 -23.02 51.16 -0.96
CA THR A 1010 -22.86 51.79 -2.29
C THR A 1010 -22.16 53.16 -2.53
N HIS A 1011 -21.36 53.14 -3.61
CA HIS A 1011 -21.10 54.17 -4.65
C HIS A 1011 -19.74 54.91 -4.77
N GLN A 1012 -19.14 54.69 -5.94
CA GLN A 1012 -18.48 55.63 -6.87
C GLN A 1012 -17.11 56.30 -6.57
N ILE A 1013 -16.14 55.89 -7.41
CA ILE A 1013 -15.30 56.73 -8.32
C ILE A 1013 -14.13 57.55 -7.75
N SER A 1014 -13.02 57.49 -8.52
CA SER A 1014 -11.85 58.40 -8.65
C SER A 1014 -10.56 58.17 -7.84
N SER A 1015 -9.54 57.73 -8.60
CA SER A 1015 -8.18 58.31 -8.73
C SER A 1015 -7.10 58.21 -7.62
N ILE A 1016 -5.90 57.81 -8.11
CA ILE A 1016 -4.55 58.31 -7.77
C ILE A 1016 -3.75 57.63 -6.62
N THR A 1017 -2.71 56.89 -7.06
CA THR A 1017 -1.33 56.66 -6.52
C THR A 1017 -1.05 56.06 -5.13
N ASP A 1018 -0.23 54.99 -5.18
CA ASP A 1018 1.04 54.76 -4.45
C ASP A 1018 1.13 54.10 -3.05
N GLU A 1019 2.18 53.26 -2.99
CA GLU A 1019 3.07 52.84 -1.89
C GLU A 1019 2.57 52.17 -0.58
N SER A 1020 2.89 50.86 -0.51
CA SER A 1020 3.80 50.25 0.50
C SER A 1020 3.29 49.52 1.77
N GLU A 1021 4.01 48.43 2.07
CA GLU A 1021 4.42 47.84 3.36
C GLU A 1021 3.46 47.62 4.57
N SER A 1022 3.00 46.36 4.67
CA SER A 1022 3.41 45.41 5.75
C SER A 1022 2.65 45.23 7.10
N MET A 1023 2.54 43.94 7.46
CA MET A 1023 2.77 43.30 8.79
C MET A 1023 1.81 43.37 10.01
N ASN A 1024 1.81 42.24 10.76
CA ASN A 1024 1.54 42.01 12.20
C ASN A 1024 0.09 42.21 12.73
N ASN A 1025 -0.62 41.20 13.28
CA ASN A 1025 -0.30 40.23 14.36
C ASN A 1025 -1.30 39.04 14.31
N ARG A 1026 -1.13 37.84 14.90
CA ARG A 1026 -0.39 37.26 16.06
C ARG A 1026 -1.12 37.36 17.43
N SER A 1027 -1.56 36.19 17.94
CA SER A 1027 -1.83 35.85 19.37
C SER A 1027 -3.07 36.50 20.05
N THR A 1028 -3.74 35.95 21.10
CA THR A 1028 -3.73 34.61 21.78
C THR A 1028 -4.94 34.41 22.73
N GLN A 1029 -5.06 33.18 23.28
CA GLN A 1029 -5.62 32.80 24.62
C GLN A 1029 -7.10 32.37 24.79
N ARG A 1030 -7.41 31.84 26.00
CA ARG A 1030 -8.42 30.80 26.33
C ARG A 1030 -9.43 31.26 27.42
N SER A 1031 -10.42 30.39 27.70
CA SER A 1031 -11.22 30.18 28.95
C SER A 1031 -12.68 30.67 28.90
N LEU A 1032 -13.69 30.08 29.58
CA LEU A 1032 -13.82 28.84 30.39
C LEU A 1032 -15.31 28.36 30.44
N PHE A 1033 -15.63 27.25 31.15
CA PHE A 1033 -16.98 26.68 31.42
C PHE A 1033 -17.89 27.58 32.32
N PRO A 1034 -19.15 27.25 32.79
CA PRO A 1034 -19.97 26.00 32.68
C PRO A 1034 -21.53 26.15 32.51
N SER A 1035 -22.28 25.04 32.34
CA SER A 1035 -23.69 24.85 32.84
C SER A 1035 -24.21 23.40 32.67
N LYS A 1036 -25.47 23.10 33.05
CA LYS A 1036 -25.91 22.46 34.33
C LYS A 1036 -27.24 21.66 34.11
N GLN A 1037 -27.89 21.11 35.16
CA GLN A 1037 -28.92 20.05 35.07
C GLN A 1037 -30.40 20.46 35.36
N THR A 1038 -31.34 19.49 35.18
CA THR A 1038 -32.70 19.30 35.80
C THR A 1038 -33.94 19.98 35.15
N LYS A 1039 -35.20 19.48 35.20
CA LYS A 1039 -35.84 18.18 35.66
C LYS A 1039 -37.33 18.05 35.20
N ASN A 1040 -37.84 16.81 35.05
CA ASN A 1040 -39.27 16.33 35.09
C ASN A 1040 -40.26 16.93 34.04
N GLY A 1041 -41.39 16.33 33.62
CA GLY A 1041 -42.17 15.08 33.83
C GLY A 1041 -43.60 15.25 33.19
N SER A 1042 -44.57 14.32 33.09
CA SER A 1042 -44.72 12.86 33.32
C SER A 1042 -46.09 12.35 32.73
N SER A 1043 -46.55 11.11 33.04
CA SER A 1043 -47.83 10.43 32.60
C SER A 1043 -47.86 9.90 31.14
N VAL A 1044 -48.64 8.88 30.74
CA VAL A 1044 -49.80 8.12 31.30
C VAL A 1044 -49.57 6.57 31.27
N THR A 1045 -50.40 5.78 31.96
CA THR A 1045 -50.28 4.31 32.23
C THR A 1045 -51.10 3.37 31.30
N PRO A 1046 -50.90 2.01 31.34
CA PRO A 1046 -51.33 1.06 30.27
C PRO A 1046 -52.42 0.02 30.67
N GLY A 1047 -52.88 -0.84 29.73
CA GLY A 1047 -53.50 -2.13 30.09
C GLY A 1047 -54.17 -3.05 29.03
N LYS A 1048 -53.64 -4.29 28.90
CA LYS A 1048 -54.33 -5.59 28.57
C LYS A 1048 -54.88 -5.76 27.12
N ILE A 1049 -55.14 -6.96 26.57
CA ILE A 1049 -55.66 -8.27 27.07
C ILE A 1049 -54.87 -9.49 26.47
N SER A 1050 -55.06 -10.72 26.99
CA SER A 1050 -54.37 -11.97 26.60
C SER A 1050 -55.33 -13.17 26.35
N ALA A 1051 -54.89 -14.18 25.57
CA ALA A 1051 -55.36 -15.60 25.63
C ALA A 1051 -54.33 -16.56 24.94
N TYR A 1052 -53.71 -17.52 25.64
CA TYR A 1052 -54.04 -18.98 25.78
C TYR A 1052 -53.87 -19.83 24.49
N VAL A 1053 -52.86 -20.73 24.30
CA VAL A 1053 -52.50 -22.05 24.96
C VAL A 1053 -53.12 -23.25 24.19
N ILE A 1054 -52.43 -24.34 23.75
CA ILE A 1054 -51.90 -25.51 24.52
C ILE A 1054 -50.65 -26.22 23.88
N VAL A 1055 -49.69 -26.52 24.77
CA VAL A 1055 -48.46 -27.37 24.88
C VAL A 1055 -48.69 -28.92 24.72
N PRO A 1056 -47.78 -29.93 24.89
CA PRO A 1056 -46.31 -30.06 25.17
C PRO A 1056 -45.55 -30.75 23.99
N LEU A 1057 -44.45 -31.57 24.00
CA LEU A 1057 -43.51 -32.32 24.90
C LEU A 1057 -42.11 -32.37 24.18
N ILE A 1058 -40.94 -32.86 24.63
CA ILE A 1058 -40.25 -33.27 25.89
C ILE A 1058 -38.71 -33.12 25.60
N LEU A 1059 -37.92 -32.37 26.37
CA LEU A 1059 -37.06 -32.76 27.52
C LEU A 1059 -35.96 -33.84 27.33
N LEU A 1060 -34.70 -33.43 27.53
CA LEU A 1060 -33.71 -34.15 28.36
C LEU A 1060 -32.62 -33.18 28.87
N GLY A 1061 -31.98 -33.48 30.00
CA GLY A 1061 -31.01 -32.61 30.67
C GLY A 1061 -30.04 -33.35 31.60
N ALA A 1062 -29.05 -32.62 32.12
CA ALA A 1062 -27.85 -33.10 32.81
C ALA A 1062 -28.02 -34.21 33.88
N GLY A 1063 -27.05 -35.12 33.96
CA GLY A 1063 -26.99 -36.22 34.95
C GLY A 1063 -25.57 -36.73 35.20
N VAL A 1064 -24.95 -36.23 36.27
CA VAL A 1064 -23.56 -36.50 36.71
C VAL A 1064 -23.28 -37.98 37.05
N ALA A 1065 -22.01 -38.36 36.85
CA ALA A 1065 -21.36 -39.63 37.15
C ALA A 1065 -21.87 -40.46 38.35
N ALA A 1066 -22.24 -41.73 38.08
CA ALA A 1066 -21.94 -42.88 38.93
C ALA A 1066 -22.15 -44.23 38.19
N PHE A 1067 -21.09 -44.90 37.72
CA PHE A 1067 -20.95 -46.35 37.87
C PHE A 1067 -19.50 -46.82 37.60
N ILE A 1068 -18.77 -47.12 38.66
CA ILE A 1068 -17.54 -47.92 38.60
C ILE A 1068 -17.95 -49.38 38.84
N PHE A 1069 -17.21 -50.31 38.21
CA PHE A 1069 -17.27 -51.77 38.39
C PHE A 1069 -18.42 -52.54 37.71
N LEU A 1070 -18.16 -53.84 37.50
CA LEU A 1070 -18.90 -54.82 36.68
C LEU A 1070 -18.87 -54.49 35.16
N LYS A 1071 -18.29 -55.31 34.25
CA LYS A 1071 -17.68 -56.66 34.35
C LYS A 1071 -16.33 -56.70 33.61
N ARG A 1072 -15.47 -57.67 33.98
CA ARG A 1072 -14.15 -57.96 33.37
C ARG A 1072 -14.04 -59.47 33.10
N ARG A 1073 -13.26 -59.88 32.07
CA ARG A 1073 -12.95 -61.28 31.64
C ARG A 1073 -14.10 -62.00 30.89
N ARG A 1074 -13.87 -62.98 30.00
CA ARG A 1074 -12.67 -63.71 29.44
C ARG A 1074 -12.63 -63.49 27.90
N ALA A 1075 -11.53 -63.57 27.13
CA ALA A 1075 -10.51 -64.63 26.90
C ALA A 1075 -11.11 -65.90 26.21
N GLU A 1076 -10.46 -66.67 25.33
CA GLU A 1076 -9.02 -66.96 25.07
C GLU A 1076 -8.90 -67.78 23.74
N LYS A 1077 -7.99 -67.56 22.76
CA LYS A 1077 -6.68 -68.25 22.47
C LYS A 1077 -6.26 -67.91 21.01
N ASN A 1078 -5.01 -67.61 20.60
CA ASN A 1078 -3.71 -68.35 20.54
C ASN A 1078 -3.58 -69.37 19.38
N PRO A 1079 -2.37 -69.65 18.78
CA PRO A 1079 -1.07 -68.91 18.82
C PRO A 1079 -0.10 -68.98 17.57
N HIS A 1080 1.02 -68.21 17.60
CA HIS A 1080 2.35 -68.43 16.92
C HIS A 1080 2.44 -68.44 15.34
N TYR A 1081 3.59 -68.25 14.63
CA TYR A 1081 5.04 -68.03 14.95
C TYR A 1081 5.80 -67.32 13.75
N LEU A 1082 7.01 -66.76 14.02
CA LEU A 1082 8.20 -66.54 13.13
C LEU A 1082 8.29 -65.43 12.02
N LEU A 1083 9.14 -64.43 12.29
CA LEU A 1083 10.31 -63.88 11.53
C LEU A 1083 10.36 -63.67 9.98
N ALA A 1084 10.67 -62.39 9.63
CA ALA A 1084 11.85 -61.90 8.85
C ALA A 1084 11.83 -61.61 7.32
N ASN A 1085 12.53 -60.50 6.98
CA ASN A 1085 13.21 -60.05 5.74
C ASN A 1085 12.45 -59.63 4.45
N ASP A 1086 12.46 -58.30 4.23
CA ASP A 1086 13.03 -57.52 3.10
C ASP A 1086 12.63 -57.70 1.61
N ASP A 1087 12.48 -56.53 0.96
CA ASP A 1087 12.73 -56.17 -0.45
C ASP A 1087 12.04 -56.92 -1.62
N LYS A 1088 10.96 -56.32 -2.17
CA LYS A 1088 11.05 -55.53 -3.44
C LYS A 1088 9.77 -54.76 -3.86
N TYR A 1089 9.90 -54.04 -4.98
CA TYR A 1089 9.03 -53.01 -5.56
C TYR A 1089 7.73 -53.50 -6.27
N THR A 1090 6.89 -52.52 -6.63
CA THR A 1090 5.88 -52.48 -7.72
C THR A 1090 4.58 -53.30 -7.62
N VAL A 1091 3.47 -52.59 -7.33
CA VAL A 1091 2.34 -52.25 -8.26
C VAL A 1091 2.19 -53.21 -9.47
N ASP A 1092 1.03 -53.81 -9.80
CA ASP A 1092 -0.37 -53.32 -9.70
C ASP A 1092 -1.43 -54.46 -9.51
N ILE A 1093 -2.72 -54.16 -9.78
CA ILE A 1093 -3.90 -55.01 -10.09
C ILE A 1093 -4.97 -55.13 -8.99
N SER A 1094 -5.84 -54.11 -8.94
CA SER A 1094 -7.28 -54.14 -9.26
C SER A 1094 -8.30 -55.17 -8.68
N TYR A 1095 -9.58 -54.73 -8.72
CA TYR A 1095 -10.84 -55.52 -8.81
C TYR A 1095 -11.49 -56.09 -7.51
N ARG A 1096 -12.84 -56.14 -7.32
CA ARG A 1096 -14.05 -55.70 -8.10
C ARG A 1096 -15.32 -55.73 -7.19
N ILE A 1097 -16.52 -55.66 -7.81
CA ILE A 1097 -17.87 -56.14 -7.36
C ILE A 1097 -18.70 -55.04 -6.64
N LEU A 1098 -19.99 -54.73 -6.95
CA LEU A 1098 -21.08 -55.35 -7.77
C LEU A 1098 -21.79 -54.32 -8.69
N CYS A 1099 -22.17 -54.74 -9.91
CA CYS A 1099 -23.43 -54.55 -10.70
C CYS A 1099 -24.36 -53.32 -10.54
N GLN A 1100 -25.17 -52.90 -11.53
CA GLN A 1100 -25.50 -53.29 -12.94
C GLN A 1100 -26.31 -52.12 -13.57
N ASP A 1101 -26.64 -51.97 -14.87
CA ASP A 1101 -26.44 -52.69 -16.17
C ASP A 1101 -26.47 -51.58 -17.29
N SER A 1102 -26.82 -51.65 -18.59
CA SER A 1102 -27.14 -52.66 -19.65
C SER A 1102 -27.21 -51.90 -21.00
N SER A 1103 -27.01 -52.45 -22.21
CA SER A 1103 -26.35 -53.67 -22.70
C SER A 1103 -26.43 -53.73 -24.24
N LYS A 1104 -25.45 -54.36 -24.93
CA LYS A 1104 -25.50 -54.90 -26.33
C LYS A 1104 -25.48 -53.89 -27.51
N ASP A 1105 -24.87 -54.18 -28.67
CA ASP A 1105 -24.03 -55.33 -29.12
C ASP A 1105 -23.20 -54.98 -30.39
N MET A 1106 -22.07 -55.69 -30.60
CA MET A 1106 -21.41 -56.03 -31.89
C MET A 1106 -20.78 -54.93 -32.79
N ASN A 1107 -19.71 -55.19 -33.59
CA ASN A 1107 -18.49 -56.03 -33.45
C ASN A 1107 -17.51 -55.68 -34.62
N ASP A 1108 -16.21 -55.99 -34.46
CA ASP A 1108 -15.12 -56.32 -35.43
C ASP A 1108 -15.03 -55.67 -36.86
N GLY A 1109 -13.87 -55.45 -37.49
CA GLY A 1109 -12.46 -55.65 -37.09
C GLY A 1109 -11.50 -55.82 -38.29
N VAL A 1110 -10.19 -55.98 -38.01
CA VAL A 1110 -9.10 -56.55 -38.85
C VAL A 1110 -8.46 -55.71 -40.02
N GLU A 1111 -7.25 -55.20 -39.72
CA GLU A 1111 -5.96 -55.26 -40.46
C GLU A 1111 -5.84 -55.43 -42.00
N ASN A 1112 -4.91 -54.67 -42.62
CA ASN A 1112 -3.64 -55.18 -43.18
C ASN A 1112 -2.63 -54.05 -43.55
N PRO A 1113 -1.31 -54.33 -43.75
CA PRO A 1113 -0.22 -53.32 -43.87
C PRO A 1113 0.42 -53.20 -45.28
N ILE A 1114 1.44 -52.32 -45.46
CA ILE A 1114 2.72 -52.52 -46.22
C ILE A 1114 3.60 -51.22 -46.30
N GLU A 1115 4.93 -51.40 -46.20
CA GLU A 1115 6.15 -50.68 -46.68
C GLU A 1115 6.12 -49.28 -47.38
N SER A 1116 7.20 -48.45 -47.45
CA SER A 1116 8.54 -48.37 -46.78
C SER A 1116 9.32 -47.06 -47.16
N GLN A 1117 10.51 -46.83 -46.55
CA GLN A 1117 11.61 -45.91 -46.96
C GLN A 1117 11.36 -44.37 -46.83
N ASN A 1118 12.33 -43.46 -46.61
CA ASN A 1118 13.81 -43.59 -46.44
C ASN A 1118 14.48 -42.40 -45.66
N SER A 1119 15.63 -42.68 -45.01
CA SER A 1119 16.92 -41.91 -44.86
C SER A 1119 17.02 -40.35 -44.95
N THR A 1120 17.95 -39.60 -44.32
CA THR A 1120 19.05 -39.79 -43.31
C THR A 1120 19.62 -38.41 -42.86
N HIS A 1121 20.60 -38.42 -41.93
CA HIS A 1121 21.53 -37.36 -41.47
C HIS A 1121 21.05 -36.46 -40.31
N THR A 1122 21.73 -36.32 -39.15
CA THR A 1122 23.12 -36.48 -38.64
C THR A 1122 24.04 -35.25 -38.67
N SER A 1123 24.04 -34.51 -37.56
CA SER A 1123 25.24 -34.18 -36.77
C SER A 1123 24.84 -33.84 -35.35
#